data_AF-A0A958R307-F1
#
_entry.id   AF-A0A958R307-F1
#
_cell.length_a   1.000
_cell.length_b   1.000
_cell.length_c   1.000
_cell.angle_alpha   90.00
_cell.angle_beta   90.00
_cell.angle_gamma   90.00
#
_symmetry.space_group_name_H-M   'P 1'
#
loop_
_entity.id
_entity.type
_entity.pdbx_description
1 polymer ?
#
loop_
_entity_poly.entity_id
_entity_poly.type
_entity_poly.pdbx_seq_one_letter_code
_entity_poly.pdbx_strand_id
1 'polypeptide(L)'
;MKAQYQTLALTIILALALSACSPKNKPRFEHEPEKQWTPVKAPVDLTVASKDFLNYDLDRAYEVLKSPEKTKAGLWTEILKPLSRFVLNGYYVETPEYRTTRLSQMVSIFNHAFLKILEEKPAYVSAEDLQQMKSAYYNTVFSGCSRDLKFDCTAEDVFHDNRTTSILVILASELDAGIDAELKAAGSTRECIELSEKCRQLAEERYRRLAMGNKTKKSRLKDDIYTFAYLKYSRLYAFLMDYWRRQPREALAYGTIRDPKTMATGYLSEVHGGIFETLISQYRPKDLNDPEFRTFVENFNPWVYSNKQADLFRYGTRIMFEMAAQCCLYQDAEKTKLNEAVKVAIAESQEQKDDFGLSFSQIVRDIQKDGNDQIFKNLRIEDVLKNLEEDERRRKEGGQPEFFNEYFFVVDRLFREHLESAEVKMILDNTNQKKALTQIPSIIQTYVRVYLAYMIVETNRFMSTIYNSDQIGSDEVFQEAILKSRDISGRWLKVQNRIEMLDKFLGSYFKGNNLLSKEYTETTKLLKSVNRNVHYLSVYPNMIVMTYYLAKMKGKITVRTWWGASFEIPADTILDVFFDGGIKSVWFRFGNDPEFLSREMILYALHYALSTHTLQTFVAKDDSTDGSNRSKFFDLIFTKYLDENIRDLGDKIIDYERSTIGHTSFASTDLVCDYESFKPGTGLPPKIQISFLELDRYTYSGAGANSINLSLNNLLVQSSAAASKIRSEIENRVTYVQTMVDIIEADLLRTGEIKEKGQEHPDLTTVRAHLKTLDDLKKTIARLYISNHKRYFDCFMTLKEIEQRRMNRLYEEERAHLGQIYDLMAPLANIQDEAALNQKVAEINAAYFRKEGSGYRFDRLDGKTYRLSKYDLLMRMKKRIEGDIFTQPTEREKRVYGEDLSRLLRRRRVSIFMPPGLEREDLVEKALDNPVYFRGDREEFINQGMTLLNGKTRSFIQWHGQIAGESMLKSYLSTLREFYLMGKVAISKEGCTGAPCEEDVLEVSALDMIEAYIRSVASYSMNEFDLQNAKEFGVDGKRAKAFFEEMIFEKDSMQRLPLFFSLMKDSVKDAKIKLDQAGPVNEALTFAQTMNNLGVFVFEPWDEVKESVRVNYGKRAHRVLDRLHELFTTMKEVEKGTRSVDDLNTRLKQPFYIQDGQPVYWYPTGVPPMVDQQTVEDLRILRDDFVQKTGNFYGTRLIVPTSR
;
A
#
# COMPACT_ATOMS: atom_id res chain seq x y z
N MET A 1 -21.85 -15.88 7.26
CA MET A 1 -21.36 -14.83 6.34
C MET A 1 -21.78 -15.02 4.88
N LYS A 2 -21.25 -15.96 4.07
CA LYS A 2 -21.59 -16.02 2.62
C LYS A 2 -23.09 -16.13 2.30
N ALA A 3 -23.86 -16.84 3.14
CA ALA A 3 -25.33 -16.94 3.02
C ALA A 3 -26.10 -15.65 3.38
N GLN A 4 -25.55 -14.76 4.20
CA GLN A 4 -26.23 -13.51 4.60
C GLN A 4 -26.23 -12.45 3.47
N TYR A 5 -25.24 -12.50 2.58
CA TYR A 5 -25.18 -11.60 1.42
C TYR A 5 -26.25 -11.91 0.36
N GLN A 6 -26.66 -13.17 0.21
CA GLN A 6 -27.71 -13.56 -0.75
C GLN A 6 -29.09 -13.10 -0.28
N THR A 7 -29.37 -13.12 1.02
CA THR A 7 -30.64 -12.63 1.58
C THR A 7 -30.79 -11.11 1.46
N LEU A 8 -29.69 -10.35 1.63
CA LEU A 8 -29.70 -8.90 1.50
C LEU A 8 -29.97 -8.45 0.05
N ALA A 9 -29.35 -9.12 -0.92
CA ALA A 9 -29.55 -8.82 -2.35
C ALA A 9 -30.98 -9.10 -2.83
N LEU A 10 -31.60 -10.21 -2.38
CA LEU A 10 -32.98 -10.55 -2.76
C LEU A 10 -34.00 -9.52 -2.22
N THR A 11 -33.75 -8.98 -1.03
CA THR A 11 -34.64 -8.03 -0.36
C THR A 11 -34.64 -6.65 -1.05
N ILE A 12 -33.49 -6.21 -1.56
CA ILE A 12 -33.36 -4.93 -2.30
C ILE A 12 -34.04 -5.02 -3.67
N ILE A 13 -33.96 -6.17 -4.34
CA ILE A 13 -34.62 -6.40 -5.64
C ILE A 13 -36.15 -6.44 -5.48
N LEU A 14 -36.68 -7.02 -4.40
CA LEU A 14 -38.13 -7.00 -4.12
C LEU A 14 -38.66 -5.59 -3.81
N ALA A 15 -37.86 -4.75 -3.12
CA ALA A 15 -38.26 -3.39 -2.76
C ALA A 15 -38.34 -2.44 -3.98
N LEU A 16 -37.55 -2.69 -5.03
CA LEU A 16 -37.55 -1.88 -6.26
C LEU A 16 -38.65 -2.26 -7.26
N ALA A 17 -39.35 -3.39 -7.05
CA ALA A 17 -40.39 -3.89 -7.95
C ALA A 17 -41.82 -3.38 -7.64
N LEU A 18 -42.02 -2.61 -6.57
CA LEU A 18 -43.36 -2.26 -6.04
C LEU A 18 -43.75 -0.78 -6.18
N SER A 19 -42.94 0.06 -6.85
CA SER A 19 -43.17 1.51 -6.99
C SER A 19 -43.54 1.95 -8.41
N ALA A 20 -44.61 1.38 -8.99
CA ALA A 20 -45.12 1.78 -10.31
C ALA A 20 -46.65 1.74 -10.43
N CYS A 21 -47.33 2.85 -10.10
CA CYS A 21 -48.70 3.15 -10.53
C CYS A 21 -48.95 4.67 -10.52
N SER A 22 -49.25 5.27 -11.69
CA SER A 22 -49.61 6.69 -11.81
C SER A 22 -51.13 6.92 -11.71
N PRO A 23 -51.61 7.95 -10.99
CA PRO A 23 -53.00 8.40 -11.07
C PRO A 23 -53.27 9.20 -12.35
N LYS A 24 -54.48 9.09 -12.92
CA LYS A 24 -54.95 9.87 -14.07
C LYS A 24 -55.74 11.13 -13.66
N ASN A 25 -55.47 12.23 -14.37
CA ASN A 25 -56.35 13.34 -14.78
C ASN A 25 -57.39 13.95 -13.80
N LYS A 26 -57.38 15.29 -13.69
CA LYS A 26 -58.50 16.21 -14.03
C LYS A 26 -58.01 17.69 -14.12
N PRO A 27 -58.79 18.69 -14.63
CA PRO A 27 -58.23 19.61 -15.64
C PRO A 27 -58.37 21.13 -15.36
N ARG A 28 -57.61 21.94 -16.13
CA ARG A 28 -57.82 23.37 -16.52
C ARG A 28 -58.02 24.40 -15.37
N PHE A 29 -57.86 25.70 -15.54
CA PHE A 29 -57.53 26.56 -16.70
C PHE A 29 -56.12 27.19 -16.48
N GLU A 30 -55.63 28.34 -16.98
CA GLU A 30 -56.23 29.46 -17.75
C GLU A 30 -55.22 30.13 -18.71
N HIS A 31 -55.39 31.43 -18.99
CA HIS A 31 -54.82 32.17 -20.12
C HIS A 31 -53.50 32.94 -19.85
N GLU A 32 -52.51 32.73 -20.71
CA GLU A 32 -51.80 33.84 -21.36
C GLU A 32 -52.22 33.86 -22.85
N PRO A 33 -52.36 35.03 -23.49
CA PRO A 33 -52.73 35.10 -24.89
C PRO A 33 -51.54 34.71 -25.78
N GLU A 34 -51.67 33.58 -26.49
CA GLU A 34 -50.77 33.25 -27.61
C GLU A 34 -50.73 34.42 -28.60
N LYS A 35 -49.53 34.84 -29.03
CA LYS A 35 -49.39 35.56 -30.28
C LYS A 35 -49.74 34.60 -31.42
N GLN A 36 -51.01 34.56 -31.79
CA GLN A 36 -51.52 33.70 -32.85
C GLN A 36 -50.76 33.97 -34.15
N TRP A 37 -49.99 32.97 -34.59
CA TRP A 37 -49.50 32.92 -35.95
C TRP A 37 -50.71 32.83 -36.88
N THR A 38 -50.89 33.82 -37.74
CA THR A 38 -52.00 33.84 -38.70
C THR A 38 -51.73 32.82 -39.82
N PRO A 39 -52.68 31.90 -40.10
CA PRO A 39 -52.57 30.99 -41.24
C PRO A 39 -52.33 31.74 -42.53
N VAL A 40 -51.39 31.23 -43.33
CA VAL A 40 -51.19 31.68 -44.70
C VAL A 40 -52.49 31.36 -45.45
N LYS A 41 -53.15 32.40 -45.96
CA LYS A 41 -54.33 32.24 -46.81
C LYS A 41 -53.86 32.13 -48.25
N ALA A 42 -54.45 31.20 -49.00
CA ALA A 42 -54.25 31.20 -50.44
C ALA A 42 -54.79 32.53 -51.04
N PRO A 43 -54.21 33.06 -52.13
CA PRO A 43 -54.75 34.22 -52.82
C PRO A 43 -56.20 33.96 -53.23
N VAL A 44 -57.13 34.85 -52.90
CA VAL A 44 -58.54 34.69 -53.31
C VAL A 44 -58.84 35.66 -54.45
N ASP A 45 -59.14 35.12 -55.63
CA ASP A 45 -59.66 35.89 -56.77
C ASP A 45 -61.13 35.54 -57.00
N LEU A 46 -62.02 36.42 -56.57
CA LEU A 46 -63.48 36.30 -56.72
C LEU A 46 -63.98 36.65 -58.13
N THR A 47 -63.12 37.12 -59.03
CA THR A 47 -63.50 37.43 -60.42
C THR A 47 -63.59 36.19 -61.30
N VAL A 48 -63.04 35.06 -60.83
CA VAL A 48 -63.01 33.77 -61.53
C VAL A 48 -64.30 32.99 -61.26
N ALA A 49 -65.22 32.94 -62.24
CA ALA A 49 -66.52 32.32 -62.07
C ALA A 49 -66.45 30.78 -62.05
N SER A 50 -67.25 30.12 -61.21
CA SER A 50 -67.26 28.65 -61.06
C SER A 50 -67.53 27.86 -62.35
N LYS A 51 -68.21 28.49 -63.33
CA LYS A 51 -68.40 27.92 -64.67
C LYS A 51 -67.07 27.74 -65.42
N ASP A 52 -66.11 28.63 -65.21
CA ASP A 52 -64.83 28.64 -65.94
C ASP A 52 -63.93 27.49 -65.46
N PHE A 53 -64.06 27.08 -64.20
CA PHE A 53 -63.44 25.88 -63.63
C PHE A 53 -63.93 24.60 -64.33
N LEU A 54 -65.22 24.50 -64.62
CA LEU A 54 -65.80 23.37 -65.37
C LEU A 54 -65.50 23.42 -66.87
N ASN A 55 -65.32 24.62 -67.44
CA ASN A 55 -65.09 24.82 -68.87
C ASN A 55 -63.61 24.71 -69.31
N TYR A 56 -62.64 24.68 -68.38
CA TYR A 56 -61.24 24.54 -68.76
C TYR A 56 -60.96 23.20 -69.48
N ASP A 57 -60.31 23.26 -70.64
CA ASP A 57 -60.04 22.09 -71.48
C ASP A 57 -58.81 21.31 -70.97
N LEU A 58 -59.08 20.25 -70.20
CA LEU A 58 -58.04 19.36 -69.67
C LEU A 58 -57.37 18.52 -70.76
N ASP A 59 -58.12 18.11 -71.78
CA ASP A 59 -57.59 17.25 -72.84
C ASP A 59 -56.59 18.05 -73.68
N ARG A 60 -56.94 19.29 -74.05
CA ARG A 60 -56.02 20.24 -74.69
C ARG A 60 -54.78 20.51 -73.83
N ALA A 61 -54.95 20.70 -72.53
CA ALA A 61 -53.81 20.91 -71.64
C ALA A 61 -52.90 19.67 -71.55
N TYR A 62 -53.46 18.46 -71.59
CA TYR A 62 -52.68 17.22 -71.72
C TYR A 62 -51.98 17.08 -73.08
N GLU A 63 -52.56 17.54 -74.19
CA GLU A 63 -51.87 17.60 -75.49
C GLU A 63 -50.62 18.49 -75.43
N VAL A 64 -50.77 19.71 -74.87
CA VAL A 64 -49.67 20.68 -74.73
C VAL A 64 -48.55 20.12 -73.82
N LEU A 65 -48.88 19.35 -72.78
CA LEU A 65 -47.87 18.66 -71.97
C LEU A 65 -47.12 17.54 -72.73
N LYS A 66 -47.82 16.82 -73.62
CA LYS A 66 -47.31 15.66 -74.39
C LYS A 66 -46.52 16.04 -75.64
N SER A 67 -46.64 17.27 -76.13
CA SER A 67 -46.06 17.71 -77.41
C SER A 67 -44.89 18.69 -77.21
N PRO A 68 -43.72 18.25 -76.69
CA PRO A 68 -42.62 19.14 -76.25
C PRO A 68 -42.02 20.03 -77.35
N GLU A 69 -42.20 19.67 -78.62
CA GLU A 69 -41.71 20.45 -79.77
C GLU A 69 -42.65 21.61 -80.16
N LYS A 70 -43.93 21.57 -79.77
CA LYS A 70 -44.90 22.63 -80.08
C LYS A 70 -44.95 23.68 -78.98
N THR A 71 -43.96 24.58 -79.06
CA THR A 71 -43.82 25.83 -78.31
C THR A 71 -43.87 25.69 -76.79
N LYS A 72 -42.69 25.72 -76.17
CA LYS A 72 -42.50 25.87 -74.72
C LYS A 72 -43.35 27.02 -74.13
N ALA A 73 -43.54 28.12 -74.88
CA ALA A 73 -44.45 29.21 -74.52
C ALA A 73 -45.87 28.76 -74.14
N GLY A 74 -46.41 27.72 -74.78
CA GLY A 74 -47.73 27.15 -74.48
C GLY A 74 -47.84 26.59 -73.05
N LEU A 75 -46.75 26.13 -72.44
CA LEU A 75 -46.74 25.75 -71.02
C LEU A 75 -47.10 26.95 -70.13
N TRP A 76 -46.68 28.16 -70.50
CA TRP A 76 -47.04 29.38 -69.77
C TRP A 76 -48.42 29.91 -70.17
N THR A 77 -48.70 30.02 -71.47
CA THR A 77 -49.90 30.72 -71.99
C THR A 77 -51.16 29.86 -72.05
N GLU A 78 -51.06 28.56 -72.36
CA GLU A 78 -52.21 27.64 -72.45
C GLU A 78 -52.45 26.87 -71.14
N ILE A 79 -51.39 26.62 -70.36
CA ILE A 79 -51.48 25.85 -69.09
C ILE A 79 -51.38 26.75 -67.85
N LEU A 80 -50.21 27.30 -67.53
CA LEU A 80 -49.97 27.86 -66.19
C LEU A 80 -50.75 29.12 -65.89
N LYS A 81 -50.77 30.10 -66.80
CA LYS A 81 -51.49 31.37 -66.60
C LYS A 81 -53.02 31.21 -66.59
N PRO A 82 -53.63 30.29 -67.39
CA PRO A 82 -55.03 29.92 -67.21
C PRO A 82 -55.32 29.13 -65.93
N LEU A 83 -54.53 28.08 -65.63
CA LEU A 83 -54.79 27.20 -64.49
C LEU A 83 -54.50 27.85 -63.14
N SER A 84 -53.57 28.81 -63.04
CA SER A 84 -53.27 29.50 -61.76
C SER A 84 -54.51 30.17 -61.15
N ARG A 85 -55.46 30.63 -61.97
CA ARG A 85 -56.75 31.21 -61.54
C ARG A 85 -57.63 30.26 -60.73
N PHE A 86 -57.37 28.96 -60.82
CA PHE A 86 -58.09 27.91 -60.09
C PHE A 86 -57.15 27.19 -59.11
N VAL A 87 -55.98 26.75 -59.59
CA VAL A 87 -55.01 25.95 -58.84
C VAL A 87 -54.30 26.77 -57.76
N LEU A 88 -54.14 28.08 -57.93
CA LEU A 88 -53.54 29.00 -56.95
C LEU A 88 -54.56 29.91 -56.27
N ASN A 89 -55.85 29.56 -56.36
CA ASN A 89 -56.94 30.38 -55.84
C ASN A 89 -57.58 29.70 -54.62
N GLY A 90 -57.51 30.37 -53.47
CA GLY A 90 -58.01 29.86 -52.20
C GLY A 90 -59.49 29.51 -52.23
N TYR A 91 -60.30 30.20 -53.03
CA TYR A 91 -61.71 29.85 -53.16
C TYR A 91 -61.93 28.41 -53.68
N TYR A 92 -61.08 27.94 -54.60
CA TYR A 92 -61.20 26.60 -55.18
C TYR A 92 -60.44 25.54 -54.37
N VAL A 93 -59.31 25.89 -53.74
CA VAL A 93 -58.49 24.95 -52.96
C VAL A 93 -59.05 24.76 -51.54
N GLU A 94 -59.50 25.82 -50.88
CA GLU A 94 -59.96 25.78 -49.49
C GLU A 94 -61.41 25.29 -49.38
N THR A 95 -62.28 25.54 -50.36
CA THR A 95 -63.69 25.14 -50.33
C THR A 95 -63.89 23.66 -50.69
N PRO A 96 -64.51 22.83 -49.83
CA PRO A 96 -64.66 21.38 -50.06
C PRO A 96 -65.35 20.99 -51.39
N GLU A 97 -66.33 21.77 -51.85
CA GLU A 97 -67.12 21.49 -53.06
C GLU A 97 -66.27 21.41 -54.34
N TYR A 98 -65.16 22.15 -54.41
CA TYR A 98 -64.27 22.15 -55.58
C TYR A 98 -63.12 21.15 -55.48
N ARG A 99 -62.88 20.51 -54.32
CA ARG A 99 -61.85 19.48 -54.09
C ARG A 99 -62.19 18.14 -54.73
N THR A 100 -62.48 18.19 -56.01
CA THR A 100 -62.90 17.07 -56.87
C THR A 100 -61.69 16.47 -57.60
N THR A 101 -61.86 15.28 -58.17
CA THR A 101 -60.88 14.66 -59.09
C THR A 101 -60.45 15.61 -60.20
N ARG A 102 -61.35 16.49 -60.66
CA ARG A 102 -61.07 17.51 -61.68
C ARG A 102 -60.03 18.54 -61.19
N LEU A 103 -60.14 19.03 -59.95
CA LEU A 103 -59.14 19.92 -59.37
C LEU A 103 -57.79 19.19 -59.23
N SER A 104 -57.78 17.93 -58.78
CA SER A 104 -56.55 17.12 -58.72
C SER A 104 -55.90 16.91 -60.09
N GLN A 105 -56.70 16.76 -61.16
CA GLN A 105 -56.19 16.73 -62.55
C GLN A 105 -55.59 18.08 -62.96
N MET A 106 -56.27 19.20 -62.68
CA MET A 106 -55.78 20.56 -62.93
C MET A 106 -54.45 20.82 -62.21
N VAL A 107 -54.36 20.46 -60.92
CA VAL A 107 -53.13 20.54 -60.11
C VAL A 107 -52.01 19.70 -60.71
N SER A 108 -52.29 18.45 -61.08
CA SER A 108 -51.33 17.56 -61.76
C SER A 108 -50.80 18.16 -63.08
N ILE A 109 -51.68 18.72 -63.92
CA ILE A 109 -51.29 19.35 -65.19
C ILE A 109 -50.46 20.62 -64.92
N PHE A 110 -50.94 21.48 -64.02
CA PHE A 110 -50.25 22.70 -63.58
C PHE A 110 -48.83 22.37 -63.09
N ASN A 111 -48.69 21.42 -62.16
CA ASN A 111 -47.40 21.04 -61.60
C ASN A 111 -46.44 20.51 -62.66
N HIS A 112 -46.93 19.81 -63.69
CA HIS A 112 -46.08 19.31 -64.79
C HIS A 112 -45.51 20.44 -65.64
N ALA A 113 -46.36 21.41 -66.00
CA ALA A 113 -45.92 22.60 -66.73
C ALA A 113 -45.00 23.47 -65.86
N PHE A 114 -45.32 23.62 -64.57
CA PHE A 114 -44.59 24.50 -63.66
C PHE A 114 -43.19 23.96 -63.37
N LEU A 115 -43.08 22.65 -63.10
CA LEU A 115 -41.80 21.98 -62.92
C LEU A 115 -40.90 22.14 -64.15
N LYS A 116 -41.42 21.91 -65.38
CA LYS A 116 -40.66 22.13 -66.62
C LYS A 116 -40.17 23.57 -66.76
N ILE A 117 -40.97 24.58 -66.41
CA ILE A 117 -40.54 25.99 -66.48
C ILE A 117 -39.50 26.34 -65.40
N LEU A 118 -39.62 25.77 -64.20
CA LEU A 118 -38.63 25.95 -63.13
C LEU A 118 -37.28 25.30 -63.48
N GLU A 119 -37.30 24.13 -64.12
CA GLU A 119 -36.11 23.40 -64.59
C GLU A 119 -35.43 24.12 -65.77
N GLU A 120 -36.19 24.56 -66.78
CA GLU A 120 -35.63 25.10 -68.03
C GLU A 120 -35.34 26.62 -68.03
N LYS A 121 -35.84 27.37 -67.03
CA LYS A 121 -35.70 28.84 -66.90
C LYS A 121 -35.88 29.63 -68.22
N PRO A 122 -37.02 29.46 -68.90
CA PRO A 122 -37.22 29.99 -70.26
C PRO A 122 -37.33 31.51 -70.32
N ALA A 123 -36.66 32.12 -71.31
CA ALA A 123 -36.64 33.58 -71.53
C ALA A 123 -38.00 34.22 -71.92
N TYR A 124 -39.05 33.44 -72.20
CA TYR A 124 -40.39 33.94 -72.52
C TYR A 124 -41.29 34.17 -71.30
N VAL A 125 -40.83 33.84 -70.09
CA VAL A 125 -41.50 34.18 -68.82
C VAL A 125 -40.69 35.26 -68.13
N SER A 126 -41.32 36.37 -67.72
CA SER A 126 -40.60 37.41 -66.98
C SER A 126 -40.21 36.88 -65.59
N ALA A 127 -39.08 37.35 -65.05
CA ALA A 127 -38.64 36.93 -63.72
C ALA A 127 -39.66 37.33 -62.63
N GLU A 128 -40.36 38.45 -62.82
CA GLU A 128 -41.40 38.95 -61.93
C GLU A 128 -42.67 38.08 -61.97
N ASP A 129 -43.18 37.77 -63.17
CA ASP A 129 -44.32 36.84 -63.35
C ASP A 129 -44.03 35.46 -62.71
N LEU A 130 -42.83 34.93 -62.94
CA LEU A 130 -42.41 33.65 -62.38
C LEU A 130 -42.32 33.73 -60.84
N GLN A 131 -41.77 34.81 -60.29
CA GLN A 131 -41.67 35.01 -58.85
C GLN A 131 -43.05 35.20 -58.18
N GLN A 132 -43.98 35.88 -58.84
CA GLN A 132 -45.36 36.01 -58.39
C GLN A 132 -46.04 34.63 -58.37
N MET A 133 -45.85 33.82 -59.42
CA MET A 133 -46.42 32.46 -59.50
C MET A 133 -45.82 31.53 -58.43
N LYS A 134 -44.51 31.60 -58.16
CA LYS A 134 -43.87 30.85 -57.06
C LYS A 134 -44.44 31.26 -55.69
N SER A 135 -44.62 32.55 -55.46
CA SER A 135 -45.17 33.07 -54.19
C SER A 135 -46.62 32.65 -53.99
N ALA A 136 -47.45 32.73 -55.04
CA ALA A 136 -48.83 32.24 -55.04
C ALA A 136 -48.90 30.71 -54.86
N TYR A 137 -47.99 29.95 -55.49
CA TYR A 137 -47.88 28.50 -55.32
C TYR A 137 -47.53 28.13 -53.88
N TYR A 138 -46.52 28.76 -53.29
CA TYR A 138 -46.18 28.58 -51.88
C TYR A 138 -47.38 28.90 -50.97
N ASN A 139 -47.99 30.09 -51.11
CA ASN A 139 -49.12 30.50 -50.27
C ASN A 139 -50.33 29.56 -50.40
N THR A 140 -50.56 28.98 -51.57
CA THR A 140 -51.67 28.05 -51.80
C THR A 140 -51.38 26.67 -51.24
N VAL A 141 -50.17 26.13 -51.44
CA VAL A 141 -49.78 24.83 -50.89
C VAL A 141 -49.75 24.86 -49.36
N PHE A 142 -49.34 25.98 -48.76
CA PHE A 142 -49.35 26.18 -47.30
C PHE A 142 -50.67 26.72 -46.75
N SER A 143 -51.73 26.77 -47.56
CA SER A 143 -53.06 27.21 -47.14
C SER A 143 -53.59 26.39 -45.96
N GLY A 144 -54.13 27.10 -44.96
CA GLY A 144 -54.75 26.56 -43.75
C GLY A 144 -53.77 25.92 -42.75
N CYS A 145 -52.63 25.39 -43.23
CA CYS A 145 -51.62 24.72 -42.42
C CYS A 145 -51.23 25.53 -41.19
N SER A 146 -51.20 24.88 -40.01
CA SER A 146 -50.55 25.44 -38.82
C SER A 146 -49.05 25.73 -39.06
N ARG A 147 -48.42 26.58 -38.22
CA ARG A 147 -46.96 26.80 -38.28
C ARG A 147 -46.18 25.50 -38.17
N ASP A 148 -46.60 24.63 -37.26
CA ASP A 148 -46.00 23.31 -37.04
C ASP A 148 -46.41 22.25 -38.07
N LEU A 149 -47.21 22.58 -39.10
CA LEU A 149 -47.76 21.65 -40.10
C LEU A 149 -48.51 20.42 -39.53
N LYS A 150 -48.85 20.39 -38.24
CA LYS A 150 -49.49 19.23 -37.59
C LYS A 150 -50.97 19.11 -37.92
N PHE A 151 -51.65 20.25 -38.06
CA PHE A 151 -53.10 20.33 -38.25
C PHE A 151 -53.48 21.31 -39.37
N ASP A 152 -54.72 21.19 -39.82
CA ASP A 152 -55.47 22.19 -40.61
C ASP A 152 -54.92 22.55 -42.00
N CYS A 153 -53.96 21.80 -42.55
CA CYS A 153 -53.48 21.94 -43.94
C CYS A 153 -54.58 21.66 -44.97
N THR A 154 -55.42 22.66 -45.28
CA THR A 154 -56.58 22.54 -46.18
C THR A 154 -56.21 22.13 -47.60
N ALA A 155 -54.99 22.47 -48.06
CA ALA A 155 -54.50 22.14 -49.40
C ALA A 155 -53.81 20.77 -49.52
N GLU A 156 -53.52 20.04 -48.42
CA GLU A 156 -52.66 18.85 -48.45
C GLU A 156 -53.18 17.73 -49.36
N ASP A 157 -54.48 17.43 -49.29
CA ASP A 157 -55.13 16.39 -50.11
C ASP A 157 -55.19 16.75 -51.60
N VAL A 158 -55.25 18.05 -51.91
CA VAL A 158 -55.37 18.57 -53.29
C VAL A 158 -54.03 18.50 -54.02
N PHE A 159 -52.93 18.73 -53.29
CA PHE A 159 -51.56 18.76 -53.81
C PHE A 159 -50.79 17.44 -53.58
N HIS A 160 -51.49 16.29 -53.49
CA HIS A 160 -50.91 14.96 -53.31
C HIS A 160 -50.24 14.39 -54.60
N ASP A 161 -49.31 15.15 -55.18
CA ASP A 161 -48.65 14.87 -56.46
C ASP A 161 -47.12 14.82 -56.32
N ASN A 162 -46.50 13.85 -57.00
CA ASN A 162 -45.05 13.70 -57.12
C ASN A 162 -44.34 15.01 -57.49
N ARG A 163 -44.93 15.78 -58.42
CA ARG A 163 -44.33 17.03 -58.94
C ARG A 163 -44.42 18.16 -57.92
N THR A 164 -45.41 18.16 -57.01
CA THR A 164 -45.47 19.11 -55.89
C THR A 164 -44.23 19.00 -55.01
N THR A 165 -43.79 17.78 -54.69
CA THR A 165 -42.54 17.56 -53.96
C THR A 165 -41.33 18.13 -54.72
N SER A 166 -41.21 17.87 -56.03
CA SER A 166 -40.11 18.40 -56.86
C SER A 166 -40.10 19.92 -56.93
N ILE A 167 -41.28 20.56 -57.10
CA ILE A 167 -41.41 22.03 -57.08
C ILE A 167 -40.99 22.58 -55.71
N LEU A 168 -41.44 21.97 -54.61
CA LEU A 168 -41.06 22.40 -53.26
C LEU A 168 -39.57 22.21 -52.96
N VAL A 169 -38.91 21.21 -53.54
CA VAL A 169 -37.44 21.08 -53.49
C VAL A 169 -36.76 22.23 -54.21
N ILE A 170 -37.17 22.55 -55.45
CA ILE A 170 -36.58 23.68 -56.20
C ILE A 170 -36.78 24.99 -55.43
N LEU A 171 -37.99 25.23 -54.90
CA LEU A 171 -38.28 26.40 -54.07
C LEU A 171 -37.48 26.40 -52.75
N ALA A 172 -37.15 25.25 -52.17
CA ALA A 172 -36.26 25.18 -51.02
C ALA A 172 -34.81 25.51 -51.40
N SER A 173 -34.32 24.99 -52.53
CA SER A 173 -32.98 25.24 -53.06
C SER A 173 -32.73 26.70 -53.46
N GLU A 174 -33.77 27.48 -53.75
CA GLU A 174 -33.63 28.93 -53.99
C GLU A 174 -33.22 29.73 -52.73
N LEU A 175 -33.35 29.13 -51.54
CA LEU A 175 -32.89 29.71 -50.28
C LEU A 175 -31.43 29.37 -49.97
N ASP A 176 -30.87 28.34 -50.62
CA ASP A 176 -29.52 27.82 -50.36
C ASP A 176 -28.45 28.93 -50.43
N ALA A 177 -28.45 29.74 -51.50
CA ALA A 177 -27.48 30.82 -51.67
C ALA A 177 -27.57 31.91 -50.58
N GLY A 178 -28.76 32.11 -50.01
CA GLY A 178 -28.95 33.00 -48.86
C GLY A 178 -28.35 32.40 -47.59
N ILE A 179 -28.58 31.09 -47.37
CA ILE A 179 -28.03 30.36 -46.22
C ILE A 179 -26.51 30.26 -46.31
N ASP A 180 -25.94 29.96 -47.48
CA ASP A 180 -24.50 29.88 -47.71
C ASP A 180 -23.81 31.24 -47.44
N ALA A 181 -24.46 32.35 -47.79
CA ALA A 181 -23.96 33.69 -47.50
C ALA A 181 -23.97 34.00 -45.99
N GLU A 182 -25.04 33.65 -45.26
CA GLU A 182 -25.10 33.81 -43.81
C GLU A 182 -24.10 32.91 -43.07
N LEU A 183 -23.97 31.64 -43.49
CA LEU A 183 -22.98 30.70 -42.95
C LEU A 183 -21.55 31.21 -43.13
N LYS A 184 -21.22 31.69 -44.33
CA LYS A 184 -19.90 32.25 -44.65
C LYS A 184 -19.61 33.54 -43.87
N ALA A 185 -20.63 34.36 -43.59
CA ALA A 185 -20.49 35.57 -42.80
C ALA A 185 -20.35 35.28 -41.29
N ALA A 186 -21.04 34.25 -40.80
CA ALA A 186 -21.03 33.87 -39.38
C ALA A 186 -19.81 33.03 -38.97
N GLY A 187 -19.10 32.40 -39.91
CA GLY A 187 -17.93 31.57 -39.63
C GLY A 187 -18.28 30.13 -39.21
N SER A 188 -19.34 29.94 -38.42
CA SER A 188 -19.84 28.61 -38.06
C SER A 188 -21.37 28.47 -38.21
N THR A 189 -21.82 27.22 -38.33
CA THR A 189 -23.26 26.87 -38.32
C THR A 189 -23.94 27.29 -37.02
N ARG A 190 -23.23 27.23 -35.89
CA ARG A 190 -23.74 27.61 -34.58
C ARG A 190 -23.92 29.12 -34.47
N GLU A 191 -22.91 29.91 -34.85
CA GLU A 191 -22.98 31.38 -34.84
C GLU A 191 -24.03 31.90 -35.82
N CYS A 192 -24.22 31.24 -36.98
CA CYS A 192 -25.28 31.58 -37.91
C CYS A 192 -26.66 31.54 -37.22
N ILE A 193 -26.92 30.49 -36.45
CA ILE A 193 -28.17 30.34 -35.69
C ILE A 193 -28.23 31.24 -34.45
N GLU A 194 -27.16 31.33 -33.66
CA GLU A 194 -27.18 32.08 -32.40
C GLU A 194 -27.20 33.60 -32.65
N LEU A 195 -26.55 34.09 -33.71
CA LEU A 195 -26.35 35.52 -33.98
C LEU A 195 -27.22 36.09 -35.12
N SER A 196 -27.47 35.34 -36.21
CA SER A 196 -28.23 35.87 -37.36
C SER A 196 -29.71 35.45 -37.36
N GLU A 197 -30.60 36.42 -37.15
CA GLU A 197 -32.05 36.19 -37.30
C GLU A 197 -32.41 35.78 -38.73
N LYS A 198 -31.74 36.36 -39.74
CA LYS A 198 -31.95 36.04 -41.14
C LYS A 198 -31.55 34.59 -41.45
N CYS A 199 -30.47 34.09 -40.87
CA CYS A 199 -30.09 32.69 -40.95
C CYS A 199 -31.17 31.77 -40.35
N ARG A 200 -31.69 32.11 -39.15
CA ARG A 200 -32.80 31.37 -38.51
C ARG A 200 -34.04 31.32 -39.40
N GLN A 201 -34.47 32.46 -39.95
CA GLN A 201 -35.64 32.56 -40.83
C GLN A 201 -35.48 31.73 -42.12
N LEU A 202 -34.34 31.86 -42.81
CA LEU A 202 -34.06 31.13 -44.05
C LEU A 202 -34.03 29.61 -43.83
N ALA A 203 -33.41 29.16 -42.74
CA ALA A 203 -33.33 27.74 -42.40
C ALA A 203 -34.70 27.17 -41.97
N GLU A 204 -35.51 27.90 -41.19
CA GLU A 204 -36.87 27.47 -40.84
C GLU A 204 -37.73 27.30 -42.09
N GLU A 205 -37.76 28.32 -42.94
CA GLU A 205 -38.58 28.38 -44.15
C GLU A 205 -38.19 27.30 -45.17
N ARG A 206 -36.88 27.05 -45.33
CA ARG A 206 -36.37 25.98 -46.18
C ARG A 206 -36.87 24.60 -45.74
N TYR A 207 -36.78 24.29 -44.45
CA TYR A 207 -37.22 23.00 -43.93
C TYR A 207 -38.75 22.88 -43.92
N ARG A 208 -39.47 23.99 -43.74
CA ARG A 208 -40.93 24.03 -43.90
C ARG A 208 -41.36 23.62 -45.31
N ARG A 209 -40.72 24.16 -46.36
CA ARG A 209 -40.93 23.76 -47.78
C ARG A 209 -40.71 22.25 -47.98
N LEU A 210 -39.62 21.72 -47.44
CA LEU A 210 -39.25 20.31 -47.57
C LEU A 210 -40.18 19.36 -46.78
N ALA A 211 -40.65 19.77 -45.59
CA ALA A 211 -41.61 19.03 -44.79
C ALA A 211 -42.95 18.87 -45.51
N MET A 212 -43.45 19.93 -46.13
CA MET A 212 -44.68 19.88 -46.93
C MET A 212 -44.49 18.99 -48.17
N GLY A 213 -43.31 19.01 -48.79
CA GLY A 213 -42.95 18.08 -49.86
C GLY A 213 -42.92 16.60 -49.42
N ASN A 214 -42.65 16.31 -48.14
CA ASN A 214 -42.76 14.94 -47.59
C ASN A 214 -44.21 14.54 -47.32
N LYS A 215 -45.01 15.47 -46.75
CA LYS A 215 -46.43 15.24 -46.44
C LYS A 215 -47.22 14.83 -47.67
N THR A 216 -47.01 15.53 -48.79
CA THR A 216 -47.69 15.26 -50.05
C THR A 216 -47.32 13.92 -50.70
N LYS A 217 -46.23 13.24 -50.30
CA LYS A 217 -46.02 11.82 -50.62
C LYS A 217 -44.94 11.08 -49.79
N LYS A 218 -45.38 10.14 -48.94
CA LYS A 218 -44.49 9.31 -48.10
C LYS A 218 -43.52 8.36 -48.84
N SER A 219 -43.69 8.12 -50.14
CA SER A 219 -42.94 7.07 -50.87
C SER A 219 -41.63 7.55 -51.53
N ARG A 220 -41.18 8.78 -51.29
CA ARG A 220 -40.08 9.44 -52.02
C ARG A 220 -38.71 9.47 -51.30
N LEU A 221 -38.56 8.74 -50.20
CA LEU A 221 -37.27 8.53 -49.51
C LEU A 221 -36.19 7.80 -50.36
N LYS A 222 -36.52 7.43 -51.61
CA LYS A 222 -35.63 6.82 -52.61
C LYS A 222 -35.25 7.76 -53.77
N ASP A 223 -35.58 9.04 -53.66
CA ASP A 223 -35.25 10.07 -54.65
C ASP A 223 -33.97 10.78 -54.23
N ASP A 224 -32.87 10.58 -54.97
CA ASP A 224 -31.54 11.12 -54.67
C ASP A 224 -31.58 12.66 -54.50
N ILE A 225 -32.34 13.37 -55.34
CA ILE A 225 -32.41 14.84 -55.37
C ILE A 225 -33.17 15.35 -54.15
N TYR A 226 -34.33 14.74 -53.86
CA TYR A 226 -35.09 15.05 -52.65
C TYR A 226 -34.25 14.79 -51.40
N THR A 227 -33.56 13.63 -51.35
CA THR A 227 -32.72 13.20 -50.23
C THR A 227 -31.59 14.19 -49.98
N PHE A 228 -30.79 14.52 -51.00
CA PHE A 228 -29.69 15.47 -50.84
C PHE A 228 -30.18 16.87 -50.45
N ALA A 229 -31.24 17.38 -51.09
CA ALA A 229 -31.84 18.66 -50.73
C ALA A 229 -32.31 18.69 -49.27
N TYR A 230 -32.85 17.57 -48.76
CA TYR A 230 -33.24 17.43 -47.36
C TYR A 230 -32.04 17.37 -46.41
N LEU A 231 -30.93 16.74 -46.80
CA LEU A 231 -29.76 16.59 -45.93
C LEU A 231 -28.84 17.82 -45.89
N LYS A 232 -28.75 18.61 -46.98
CA LYS A 232 -27.74 19.67 -47.20
C LYS A 232 -27.48 20.62 -46.02
N TYR A 233 -28.53 21.13 -45.36
CA TYR A 233 -28.41 22.01 -44.18
C TYR A 233 -29.04 21.41 -42.93
N SER A 234 -29.06 20.08 -42.83
CA SER A 234 -29.77 19.38 -41.77
C SER A 234 -29.20 19.77 -40.40
N ARG A 235 -27.87 19.86 -40.28
CA ARG A 235 -27.19 20.29 -39.04
C ARG A 235 -27.56 21.72 -38.64
N LEU A 236 -27.65 22.65 -39.60
CA LEU A 236 -28.11 24.02 -39.35
C LEU A 236 -29.51 24.03 -38.72
N TYR A 237 -30.42 23.22 -39.26
CA TYR A 237 -31.77 23.08 -38.72
C TYR A 237 -31.82 22.38 -37.34
N ALA A 238 -30.92 21.43 -37.09
CA ALA A 238 -30.80 20.80 -35.76
C ALA A 238 -30.27 21.77 -34.70
N PHE A 239 -29.26 22.59 -35.02
CA PHE A 239 -28.80 23.68 -34.14
C PHE A 239 -29.89 24.72 -33.89
N LEU A 240 -30.68 25.02 -34.91
CA LEU A 240 -31.83 25.92 -34.83
C LEU A 240 -32.92 25.37 -33.89
N MET A 241 -33.21 24.06 -33.94
CA MET A 241 -34.06 23.38 -32.96
C MET A 241 -33.51 23.40 -31.53
N ASP A 242 -32.20 23.20 -31.35
CA ASP A 242 -31.54 23.31 -30.05
C ASP A 242 -31.54 24.75 -29.49
N TYR A 243 -31.31 25.76 -30.35
CA TYR A 243 -31.41 27.17 -29.99
C TYR A 243 -32.78 27.52 -29.42
N TRP A 244 -33.86 27.11 -30.09
CA TRP A 244 -35.21 27.31 -29.56
C TRP A 244 -35.46 26.52 -28.26
N ARG A 245 -34.89 25.32 -28.11
CA ARG A 245 -34.95 24.56 -26.86
C ARG A 245 -34.28 25.30 -25.70
N ARG A 246 -33.13 25.93 -25.95
CA ARG A 246 -32.38 26.75 -24.98
C ARG A 246 -33.02 28.11 -24.71
N GLN A 247 -33.80 28.65 -25.64
CA GLN A 247 -34.53 29.92 -25.52
C GLN A 247 -36.05 29.73 -25.44
N PRO A 248 -36.60 29.09 -24.39
CA PRO A 248 -38.02 28.72 -24.33
C PRO A 248 -38.97 29.92 -24.38
N ARG A 249 -38.55 31.12 -23.95
CA ARG A 249 -39.35 32.35 -24.06
C ARG A 249 -39.48 32.83 -25.51
N GLU A 250 -38.37 32.81 -26.25
CA GLU A 250 -38.38 33.15 -27.69
C GLU A 250 -39.12 32.06 -28.48
N ALA A 251 -38.84 30.78 -28.21
CA ALA A 251 -39.52 29.66 -28.85
C ALA A 251 -41.04 29.64 -28.60
N LEU A 252 -41.51 30.11 -27.44
CA LEU A 252 -42.94 30.32 -27.20
C LEU A 252 -43.48 31.47 -28.05
N ALA A 253 -42.76 32.60 -28.13
CA ALA A 253 -43.12 33.73 -29.00
C ALA A 253 -43.07 33.39 -30.51
N TYR A 254 -42.26 32.41 -30.91
CA TYR A 254 -42.18 31.86 -32.25
C TYR A 254 -43.10 30.64 -32.48
N GLY A 255 -43.73 30.08 -31.45
CA GLY A 255 -44.62 28.91 -31.56
C GLY A 255 -43.92 27.58 -31.87
N THR A 256 -42.61 27.47 -31.63
CA THR A 256 -41.80 26.25 -31.86
C THR A 256 -41.88 25.24 -30.71
N ILE A 257 -42.37 25.63 -29.54
CA ILE A 257 -42.60 24.78 -28.36
C ILE A 257 -44.03 24.99 -27.84
N ARG A 258 -44.76 23.90 -27.57
CA ARG A 258 -46.16 23.96 -27.10
C ARG A 258 -46.31 24.19 -25.60
N ASP A 259 -45.33 23.78 -24.81
CA ASP A 259 -45.31 23.96 -23.36
C ASP A 259 -43.85 24.06 -22.87
N PRO A 260 -43.44 25.18 -22.26
CA PRO A 260 -42.08 25.37 -21.78
C PRO A 260 -41.72 24.48 -20.59
N LYS A 261 -42.69 23.83 -19.92
CA LYS A 261 -42.44 22.90 -18.80
C LYS A 261 -42.09 21.48 -19.25
N THR A 262 -42.64 21.01 -20.36
CA THR A 262 -42.34 19.67 -20.89
C THR A 262 -41.21 19.65 -21.93
N MET A 263 -40.81 20.81 -22.48
CA MET A 263 -39.87 20.89 -23.62
C MET A 263 -40.24 19.96 -24.78
N ALA A 264 -41.53 19.67 -24.96
CA ALA A 264 -42.03 18.92 -26.10
C ALA A 264 -41.80 19.77 -27.36
N THR A 265 -40.86 19.33 -28.20
CA THR A 265 -40.54 20.03 -29.44
C THR A 265 -41.74 20.01 -30.38
N GLY A 266 -41.91 21.05 -31.20
CA GLY A 266 -43.01 21.11 -32.17
C GLY A 266 -42.98 19.92 -33.14
N TYR A 267 -44.13 19.56 -33.72
CA TYR A 267 -44.27 18.40 -34.62
C TYR A 267 -43.24 18.38 -35.77
N LEU A 268 -42.85 19.56 -36.26
CA LEU A 268 -41.74 19.69 -37.22
C LEU A 268 -40.45 19.04 -36.71
N SER A 269 -40.05 19.25 -35.46
CA SER A 269 -38.84 18.65 -34.88
C SER A 269 -38.90 17.12 -34.87
N GLU A 270 -40.02 16.53 -34.43
CA GLU A 270 -40.24 15.09 -34.43
C GLU A 270 -40.22 14.50 -35.87
N VAL A 271 -40.92 15.17 -36.79
CA VAL A 271 -41.03 14.77 -38.20
C VAL A 271 -39.71 14.90 -38.94
N HIS A 272 -39.02 16.04 -38.80
CA HIS A 272 -37.70 16.25 -39.38
C HIS A 272 -36.69 15.24 -38.84
N GLY A 273 -36.64 15.01 -37.52
CA GLY A 273 -35.79 13.99 -36.91
C GLY A 273 -35.97 12.60 -37.54
N GLY A 274 -37.23 12.13 -37.62
CA GLY A 274 -37.54 10.83 -38.22
C GLY A 274 -37.27 10.74 -39.73
N ILE A 275 -37.46 11.84 -40.48
CA ILE A 275 -37.12 11.88 -41.92
C ILE A 275 -35.61 11.87 -42.11
N PHE A 276 -34.86 12.68 -41.37
CA PHE A 276 -33.39 12.69 -41.42
C PHE A 276 -32.81 11.31 -41.07
N GLU A 277 -33.30 10.67 -40.02
CA GLU A 277 -32.91 9.32 -39.62
C GLU A 277 -33.12 8.31 -40.76
N THR A 278 -34.29 8.36 -41.39
CA THR A 278 -34.64 7.46 -42.50
C THR A 278 -33.79 7.71 -43.74
N LEU A 279 -33.54 8.99 -44.06
CA LEU A 279 -32.72 9.38 -45.21
C LEU A 279 -31.24 9.03 -45.02
N ILE A 280 -30.64 9.39 -43.87
CA ILE A 280 -29.21 9.11 -43.61
C ILE A 280 -28.94 7.60 -43.57
N SER A 281 -29.83 6.81 -42.96
CA SER A 281 -29.66 5.35 -42.91
C SER A 281 -29.64 4.69 -44.29
N GLN A 282 -30.40 5.23 -45.25
CA GLN A 282 -30.51 4.74 -46.62
C GLN A 282 -29.52 5.39 -47.59
N TYR A 283 -28.98 6.57 -47.27
CA TYR A 283 -28.08 7.31 -48.14
C TYR A 283 -26.77 6.56 -48.36
N ARG A 284 -26.38 6.40 -49.63
CA ARG A 284 -25.09 5.83 -50.06
C ARG A 284 -24.54 6.74 -51.16
N PRO A 285 -23.49 7.53 -50.90
CA PRO A 285 -22.90 8.39 -51.93
C PRO A 285 -22.32 7.53 -53.06
N LYS A 286 -22.44 8.01 -54.31
CA LYS A 286 -21.92 7.31 -55.50
C LYS A 286 -20.39 7.37 -55.58
N ASP A 287 -19.82 8.47 -55.11
CA ASP A 287 -18.39 8.66 -54.87
C ASP A 287 -18.22 9.43 -53.56
N LEU A 288 -17.29 9.00 -52.72
CA LEU A 288 -16.91 9.69 -51.47
C LEU A 288 -16.03 10.93 -51.73
N ASN A 289 -15.47 11.06 -52.94
CA ASN A 289 -14.63 12.18 -53.35
C ASN A 289 -15.40 13.31 -54.05
N ASP A 290 -16.71 13.13 -54.28
CA ASP A 290 -17.58 14.16 -54.86
C ASP A 290 -17.51 15.46 -54.03
N PRO A 291 -17.11 16.61 -54.63
CA PRO A 291 -17.03 17.88 -53.92
C PRO A 291 -18.33 18.30 -53.23
N GLU A 292 -19.50 18.02 -53.82
CA GLU A 292 -20.78 18.35 -53.19
C GLU A 292 -21.03 17.48 -51.94
N PHE A 293 -20.70 16.19 -52.03
CA PHE A 293 -20.77 15.29 -50.88
C PHE A 293 -19.77 15.68 -49.78
N ARG A 294 -18.52 16.00 -50.12
CA ARG A 294 -17.51 16.44 -49.14
C ARG A 294 -17.93 17.73 -48.44
N THR A 295 -18.44 18.72 -49.20
CA THR A 295 -18.99 19.97 -48.64
C THR A 295 -20.19 19.69 -47.74
N PHE A 296 -21.07 18.74 -48.10
CA PHE A 296 -22.17 18.31 -47.24
C PHE A 296 -21.67 17.66 -45.94
N VAL A 297 -20.69 16.77 -45.99
CA VAL A 297 -20.08 16.15 -44.79
C VAL A 297 -19.44 17.22 -43.88
N GLU A 298 -18.71 18.18 -44.45
CA GLU A 298 -18.08 19.26 -43.70
C GLU A 298 -19.13 20.19 -43.05
N ASN A 299 -20.18 20.58 -43.78
CA ASN A 299 -21.31 21.35 -43.26
C ASN A 299 -22.16 20.59 -42.22
N PHE A 300 -22.21 19.26 -42.30
CA PHE A 300 -22.87 18.43 -41.30
C PHE A 300 -22.10 18.42 -39.96
N ASN A 301 -20.80 18.78 -39.97
CA ASN A 301 -19.87 18.73 -38.84
C ASN A 301 -20.04 17.45 -37.97
N PRO A 302 -19.76 16.26 -38.52
CA PRO A 302 -19.88 15.02 -37.78
C PRO A 302 -18.87 14.91 -36.63
N TRP A 303 -17.80 15.70 -36.62
CA TRP A 303 -16.74 15.63 -35.61
C TRP A 303 -17.22 16.04 -34.20
N VAL A 304 -18.34 16.75 -34.06
CA VAL A 304 -18.97 17.01 -32.75
C VAL A 304 -19.83 15.84 -32.23
N TYR A 305 -19.97 14.75 -32.98
CA TYR A 305 -20.76 13.56 -32.61
C TYR A 305 -20.40 12.98 -31.23
N SER A 306 -21.42 12.65 -30.44
CA SER A 306 -21.31 12.12 -29.09
C SER A 306 -22.50 11.21 -28.78
N ASN A 307 -22.24 9.94 -28.44
CA ASN A 307 -23.24 8.97 -27.97
C ASN A 307 -24.03 9.43 -26.73
N LYS A 308 -23.50 10.42 -25.99
CA LYS A 308 -24.06 10.89 -24.72
C LYS A 308 -24.87 12.18 -24.85
N GLN A 309 -24.77 12.88 -25.99
CA GLN A 309 -25.55 14.09 -26.23
C GLN A 309 -26.77 13.73 -27.07
N ALA A 310 -27.93 14.30 -26.69
CA ALA A 310 -29.18 14.05 -27.40
C ALA A 310 -29.18 14.78 -28.75
N ASP A 311 -28.69 14.10 -29.79
CA ASP A 311 -28.74 14.61 -31.15
C ASP A 311 -30.16 14.48 -31.75
N LEU A 312 -30.52 15.41 -32.64
CA LEU A 312 -31.75 15.35 -33.43
C LEU A 312 -31.72 14.17 -34.44
N PHE A 313 -30.51 13.66 -34.74
CA PHE A 313 -30.21 12.59 -35.68
C PHE A 313 -29.84 11.26 -34.99
N ARG A 314 -30.62 10.82 -34.00
CA ARG A 314 -30.27 9.70 -33.08
C ARG A 314 -29.55 8.48 -33.68
N TYR A 315 -29.93 8.04 -34.88
CA TYR A 315 -29.30 6.92 -35.57
C TYR A 315 -28.55 7.32 -36.86
N GLY A 316 -28.64 8.58 -37.28
CA GLY A 316 -28.01 9.12 -38.49
C GLY A 316 -26.59 9.64 -38.26
N THR A 317 -26.30 10.33 -37.15
CA THR A 317 -25.00 10.99 -36.95
C THR A 317 -23.83 10.02 -37.03
N ARG A 318 -23.99 8.78 -36.51
CA ARG A 318 -22.98 7.72 -36.58
C ARG A 318 -22.59 7.34 -38.01
N ILE A 319 -23.56 7.27 -38.93
CA ILE A 319 -23.32 6.93 -40.34
C ILE A 319 -22.58 8.08 -41.04
N MET A 320 -22.98 9.31 -40.77
CA MET A 320 -22.27 10.51 -41.26
C MET A 320 -20.84 10.60 -40.71
N PHE A 321 -20.64 10.21 -39.45
CA PHE A 321 -19.32 10.13 -38.82
C PHE A 321 -18.43 9.03 -39.43
N GLU A 322 -18.98 7.86 -39.72
CA GLU A 322 -18.29 6.79 -40.43
C GLU A 322 -17.87 7.23 -41.85
N MET A 323 -18.76 7.89 -42.60
CA MET A 323 -18.43 8.45 -43.92
C MET A 323 -17.35 9.53 -43.83
N ALA A 324 -17.44 10.42 -42.84
CA ALA A 324 -16.45 11.49 -42.63
C ALA A 324 -15.06 10.97 -42.27
N ALA A 325 -14.99 9.92 -41.44
CA ALA A 325 -13.74 9.21 -41.15
C ALA A 325 -13.07 8.69 -42.44
N GLN A 326 -13.85 8.22 -43.42
CA GLN A 326 -13.35 7.69 -44.68
C GLN A 326 -12.87 8.77 -45.67
N CYS A 327 -13.62 9.88 -45.82
CA CYS A 327 -13.38 10.84 -46.91
C CYS A 327 -12.89 12.24 -46.48
N CYS A 328 -13.18 12.66 -45.24
CA CYS A 328 -12.98 14.03 -44.76
C CYS A 328 -12.03 14.13 -43.55
N LEU A 329 -11.40 13.04 -43.10
CA LEU A 329 -10.44 13.09 -41.99
C LEU A 329 -9.14 13.83 -42.38
N TYR A 330 -8.66 13.63 -43.61
CA TYR A 330 -7.46 14.29 -44.15
C TYR A 330 -7.79 15.11 -45.40
N GLN A 331 -6.94 16.11 -45.68
CA GLN A 331 -6.99 16.92 -46.91
C GLN A 331 -6.37 16.18 -48.09
N ASP A 332 -5.46 15.24 -47.83
CA ASP A 332 -4.64 14.53 -48.81
C ASP A 332 -4.75 13.00 -48.66
N ALA A 333 -4.60 12.29 -49.77
CA ALA A 333 -4.65 10.82 -49.80
C ALA A 333 -3.47 10.14 -49.07
N GLU A 334 -2.35 10.85 -48.88
CA GLU A 334 -1.17 10.35 -48.14
C GLU A 334 -1.36 10.42 -46.61
N LYS A 335 -2.47 11.01 -46.14
CA LYS A 335 -2.83 11.15 -44.73
C LYS A 335 -1.78 11.94 -43.93
N THR A 336 -1.29 13.04 -44.52
CA THR A 336 -0.26 13.90 -43.94
C THR A 336 -0.83 15.15 -43.28
N LYS A 337 -1.92 15.72 -43.84
CA LYS A 337 -2.55 16.97 -43.40
C LYS A 337 -3.98 16.71 -42.93
N LEU A 338 -4.21 16.93 -41.64
CA LEU A 338 -5.54 16.79 -41.05
C LEU A 338 -6.52 17.83 -41.62
N ASN A 339 -7.77 17.45 -41.87
CA ASN A 339 -8.81 18.38 -42.33
C ASN A 339 -9.06 19.49 -41.30
N GLU A 340 -9.31 20.71 -41.76
CA GLU A 340 -9.49 21.88 -40.89
C GLU A 340 -10.70 21.73 -39.98
N ALA A 341 -11.79 21.11 -40.45
CA ALA A 341 -12.96 20.82 -39.62
C ALA A 341 -12.64 19.91 -38.44
N VAL A 342 -11.67 18.98 -38.59
CA VAL A 342 -11.21 18.12 -37.49
C VAL A 342 -10.35 18.91 -36.51
N LYS A 343 -9.45 19.79 -37.00
CA LYS A 343 -8.64 20.67 -36.13
C LYS A 343 -9.53 21.62 -35.31
N VAL A 344 -10.56 22.19 -35.93
CA VAL A 344 -11.56 23.04 -35.26
C VAL A 344 -12.31 22.23 -34.21
N ALA A 345 -12.81 21.03 -34.53
CA ALA A 345 -13.49 20.18 -33.55
C ALA A 345 -12.59 19.76 -32.38
N ILE A 346 -11.29 19.50 -32.62
CA ILE A 346 -10.30 19.31 -31.57
C ILE A 346 -10.20 20.60 -30.72
N ALA A 347 -10.03 21.77 -31.35
CA ALA A 347 -9.89 23.03 -30.63
C ALA A 347 -11.11 23.36 -29.74
N GLU A 348 -12.32 23.27 -30.31
CA GLU A 348 -13.60 23.48 -29.61
C GLU A 348 -13.75 22.52 -28.40
N SER A 349 -13.40 21.24 -28.58
CA SER A 349 -13.47 20.21 -27.52
C SER A 349 -12.56 20.51 -26.31
N GLN A 350 -11.56 21.38 -26.49
CA GLN A 350 -10.62 21.81 -25.47
C GLN A 350 -10.96 23.15 -24.80
N GLU A 351 -11.87 23.92 -25.37
CA GLU A 351 -12.23 25.25 -24.85
C GLU A 351 -13.37 25.20 -23.83
N GLN A 352 -14.37 24.35 -24.06
CA GLN A 352 -15.59 24.30 -23.23
C GLN A 352 -15.59 23.10 -22.26
N LYS A 353 -16.16 23.35 -21.06
CA LYS A 353 -16.54 22.28 -20.13
C LYS A 353 -17.86 21.69 -20.65
N ASP A 354 -18.00 20.37 -20.62
CA ASP A 354 -19.25 19.70 -20.95
C ASP A 354 -19.84 18.94 -19.75
N ASP A 355 -20.94 18.24 -19.98
CA ASP A 355 -21.64 17.42 -18.98
C ASP A 355 -20.79 16.22 -18.46
N PHE A 356 -19.63 15.95 -19.07
CA PHE A 356 -18.78 14.78 -18.79
C PHE A 356 -17.51 15.12 -18.03
N GLY A 357 -17.10 16.40 -18.01
CA GLY A 357 -16.01 16.93 -17.19
C GLY A 357 -15.40 18.22 -17.73
N LEU A 358 -14.28 18.63 -17.12
CA LEU A 358 -13.36 19.58 -17.74
C LEU A 358 -12.72 18.94 -18.99
N SER A 359 -12.41 19.76 -20.00
CA SER A 359 -11.58 19.33 -21.13
C SER A 359 -10.13 19.09 -20.72
N PHE A 360 -9.32 18.46 -21.57
CA PHE A 360 -7.91 18.21 -21.27
C PHE A 360 -7.10 19.50 -21.05
N SER A 361 -7.21 20.51 -21.93
CA SER A 361 -6.57 21.82 -21.71
C SER A 361 -7.16 22.59 -20.52
N GLN A 362 -8.42 22.34 -20.12
CA GLN A 362 -8.95 22.90 -18.87
C GLN A 362 -8.38 22.19 -17.64
N ILE A 363 -8.20 20.87 -17.69
CA ILE A 363 -7.57 20.08 -16.64
C ILE A 363 -6.14 20.55 -16.39
N VAL A 364 -5.34 20.70 -17.45
CA VAL A 364 -3.98 21.24 -17.35
C VAL A 364 -4.03 22.60 -16.65
N ARG A 365 -4.79 23.56 -17.18
CA ARG A 365 -4.94 24.89 -16.58
C ARG A 365 -5.47 24.87 -15.14
N ASP A 366 -6.31 23.91 -14.75
CA ASP A 366 -6.83 23.79 -13.38
C ASP A 366 -5.81 23.19 -12.39
N ILE A 367 -4.89 22.36 -12.88
CA ILE A 367 -3.66 22.00 -12.16
C ILE A 367 -2.74 23.21 -12.03
N GLN A 368 -2.53 24.01 -13.09
CA GLN A 368 -1.60 25.16 -13.04
C GLN A 368 -2.05 26.27 -12.05
N LYS A 369 -3.36 26.37 -11.77
CA LYS A 369 -3.89 27.30 -10.75
C LYS A 369 -3.23 27.11 -9.38
N ASP A 370 -3.15 28.21 -8.65
CA ASP A 370 -2.61 28.28 -7.29
C ASP A 370 -1.11 27.91 -7.18
N GLY A 371 -0.35 28.01 -8.27
CA GLY A 371 1.10 27.76 -8.29
C GLY A 371 1.49 26.27 -8.34
N ASN A 372 0.54 25.40 -8.68
CA ASN A 372 0.73 23.95 -8.69
C ASN A 372 1.42 23.40 -9.96
N ASP A 373 1.96 24.24 -10.86
CA ASP A 373 2.87 23.83 -11.96
C ASP A 373 3.97 22.89 -11.47
N GLN A 374 4.44 23.14 -10.24
CA GLN A 374 5.46 22.34 -9.56
C GLN A 374 5.08 20.85 -9.44
N ILE A 375 3.79 20.47 -9.47
CA ILE A 375 3.38 19.05 -9.45
C ILE A 375 3.84 18.31 -10.71
N PHE A 376 3.88 18.97 -11.89
CA PHE A 376 4.36 18.34 -13.11
C PHE A 376 5.85 18.00 -13.01
N LYS A 377 6.66 18.91 -12.44
CA LYS A 377 8.08 18.68 -12.14
C LYS A 377 8.26 17.60 -11.05
N ASN A 378 7.51 17.66 -9.96
CA ASN A 378 7.59 16.69 -8.87
C ASN A 378 7.28 15.25 -9.34
N LEU A 379 6.28 15.09 -10.21
CA LEU A 379 5.86 13.80 -10.79
C LEU A 379 6.64 13.39 -12.06
N ARG A 380 7.71 14.13 -12.42
CA ARG A 380 8.57 13.88 -13.59
C ARG A 380 7.80 13.85 -14.93
N ILE A 381 6.80 14.73 -15.07
CA ILE A 381 6.00 14.93 -16.30
C ILE A 381 6.08 16.39 -16.81
N GLU A 382 7.13 17.13 -16.45
CA GLU A 382 7.36 18.51 -16.94
C GLU A 382 7.50 18.61 -18.46
N ASP A 383 8.08 17.59 -19.11
CA ASP A 383 8.21 17.58 -20.58
C ASP A 383 6.86 17.39 -21.27
N VAL A 384 5.88 16.75 -20.61
CA VAL A 384 4.49 16.74 -21.08
C VAL A 384 3.94 18.17 -21.10
N LEU A 385 4.14 18.94 -20.03
CA LEU A 385 3.65 20.32 -19.97
C LEU A 385 4.29 21.20 -21.05
N LYS A 386 5.63 21.17 -21.19
CA LYS A 386 6.36 21.90 -22.24
C LYS A 386 5.85 21.55 -23.64
N ASN A 387 5.66 20.26 -23.92
CA ASN A 387 5.15 19.80 -25.22
C ASN A 387 3.73 20.31 -25.49
N LEU A 388 2.85 20.33 -24.47
CA LEU A 388 1.48 20.86 -24.59
C LEU A 388 1.46 22.38 -24.80
N GLU A 389 2.33 23.13 -24.11
CA GLU A 389 2.47 24.59 -24.28
C GLU A 389 3.03 24.94 -25.66
N GLU A 390 4.02 24.19 -26.15
CA GLU A 390 4.50 24.30 -27.52
C GLU A 390 3.40 24.01 -28.54
N ASP A 391 2.57 23.00 -28.29
CA ASP A 391 1.47 22.62 -29.16
C ASP A 391 0.35 23.67 -29.18
N GLU A 392 -0.02 24.24 -28.03
CA GLU A 392 -0.96 25.35 -27.97
C GLU A 392 -0.42 26.61 -28.68
N ARG A 393 0.90 26.84 -28.63
CA ARG A 393 1.56 27.90 -29.41
C ARG A 393 1.49 27.61 -30.91
N ARG A 394 1.90 26.41 -31.36
CA ARG A 394 1.82 25.98 -32.77
C ARG A 394 0.39 26.10 -33.30
N ARG A 395 -0.62 25.71 -32.50
CA ARG A 395 -2.05 25.85 -32.80
C ARG A 395 -2.44 27.32 -33.03
N LYS A 396 -1.99 28.25 -32.17
CA LYS A 396 -2.23 29.70 -32.32
C LYS A 396 -1.51 30.31 -33.53
N GLU A 397 -0.37 29.73 -33.91
CA GLU A 397 0.43 30.13 -35.08
C GLU A 397 -0.05 29.48 -36.41
N GLY A 398 -1.10 28.66 -36.38
CA GLY A 398 -1.63 27.94 -37.56
C GLY A 398 -0.81 26.72 -37.99
N GLY A 399 0.18 26.33 -37.20
CA GLY A 399 0.96 25.10 -37.37
C GLY A 399 0.17 23.85 -36.96
N GLN A 400 0.64 22.68 -37.38
CA GLN A 400 0.05 21.40 -36.98
C GLN A 400 0.61 20.98 -35.60
N PRO A 401 -0.23 20.89 -34.55
CA PRO A 401 0.17 20.36 -33.25
C PRO A 401 0.58 18.87 -33.35
N GLU A 402 1.58 18.46 -32.57
CA GLU A 402 2.07 17.08 -32.52
C GLU A 402 1.24 16.19 -31.59
N PHE A 403 0.77 16.72 -30.46
CA PHE A 403 -0.08 16.03 -29.49
C PHE A 403 -1.57 16.22 -29.80
N PHE A 404 -2.06 17.43 -30.08
CA PHE A 404 -3.48 17.70 -30.38
C PHE A 404 -3.89 17.29 -31.82
N ASN A 405 -3.68 16.02 -32.14
CA ASN A 405 -3.87 15.41 -33.46
C ASN A 405 -5.09 14.45 -33.50
N GLU A 406 -5.27 13.69 -34.58
CA GLU A 406 -6.36 12.73 -34.75
C GLU A 406 -6.39 11.59 -33.70
N TYR A 407 -5.22 11.19 -33.20
CA TYR A 407 -5.11 10.16 -32.16
C TYR A 407 -5.50 10.72 -30.79
N PHE A 408 -5.18 12.00 -30.50
CA PHE A 408 -5.69 12.68 -29.31
C PHE A 408 -7.20 12.85 -29.36
N PHE A 409 -7.76 13.26 -30.51
CA PHE A 409 -9.21 13.33 -30.70
C PHE A 409 -9.88 12.00 -30.36
N VAL A 410 -9.36 10.90 -30.91
CA VAL A 410 -9.83 9.54 -30.60
C VAL A 410 -9.74 9.22 -29.11
N VAL A 411 -8.61 9.51 -28.45
CA VAL A 411 -8.39 9.17 -27.03
C VAL A 411 -9.27 10.03 -26.10
N ASP A 412 -9.35 11.34 -26.31
CA ASP A 412 -10.20 12.24 -25.52
C ASP A 412 -11.68 11.85 -25.63
N ARG A 413 -12.15 11.63 -26.86
CA ARG A 413 -13.56 11.29 -27.12
C ARG A 413 -13.93 9.90 -26.64
N LEU A 414 -13.02 8.92 -26.68
CA LEU A 414 -13.22 7.61 -26.06
C LEU A 414 -13.21 7.70 -24.53
N PHE A 415 -12.20 8.33 -23.94
CA PHE A 415 -12.04 8.43 -22.49
C PHE A 415 -13.20 9.19 -21.82
N ARG A 416 -13.70 10.25 -22.47
CA ARG A 416 -14.89 11.00 -22.00
C ARG A 416 -16.21 10.31 -22.31
N GLU A 417 -16.18 9.15 -22.98
CA GLU A 417 -17.31 8.30 -23.38
C GLU A 417 -18.22 8.90 -24.48
N HIS A 418 -17.72 9.84 -25.28
CA HIS A 418 -18.44 10.36 -26.44
C HIS A 418 -18.47 9.36 -27.60
N LEU A 419 -17.42 8.55 -27.78
CA LEU A 419 -17.33 7.52 -28.82
C LEU A 419 -17.19 6.13 -28.20
N GLU A 420 -17.79 5.14 -28.85
CA GLU A 420 -17.55 3.72 -28.55
C GLU A 420 -16.27 3.23 -29.24
N SER A 421 -15.67 2.14 -28.72
CA SER A 421 -14.47 1.53 -29.31
C SER A 421 -14.64 1.12 -30.79
N ALA A 422 -15.87 0.82 -31.22
CA ALA A 422 -16.18 0.51 -32.62
C ALA A 422 -16.10 1.74 -33.54
N GLU A 423 -16.50 2.91 -33.05
CA GLU A 423 -16.53 4.18 -33.80
C GLU A 423 -15.13 4.81 -33.83
N VAL A 424 -14.40 4.69 -32.72
CA VAL A 424 -12.96 4.94 -32.67
C VAL A 424 -12.22 4.13 -33.74
N LYS A 425 -12.54 2.83 -33.86
CA LYS A 425 -11.92 1.98 -34.88
C LYS A 425 -12.20 2.49 -36.29
N MET A 426 -13.41 3.01 -36.59
CA MET A 426 -13.74 3.59 -37.90
C MET A 426 -12.84 4.79 -38.25
N ILE A 427 -12.48 5.64 -37.29
CA ILE A 427 -11.46 6.69 -37.51
C ILE A 427 -10.11 6.06 -37.81
N LEU A 428 -9.66 5.17 -36.93
CA LEU A 428 -8.29 4.64 -36.95
C LEU A 428 -8.00 3.73 -38.15
N ASP A 429 -8.96 2.95 -38.62
CA ASP A 429 -8.87 2.19 -39.88
C ASP A 429 -8.55 3.17 -41.06
N ASN A 430 -8.98 4.43 -40.95
CA ASN A 430 -8.72 5.51 -41.90
C ASN A 430 -7.53 6.42 -41.58
N THR A 431 -6.73 6.19 -40.52
CA THR A 431 -5.49 6.95 -40.27
C THR A 431 -4.24 6.33 -40.92
N ASN A 432 -3.06 6.89 -40.64
CA ASN A 432 -1.79 6.25 -40.94
C ASN A 432 -1.49 5.15 -39.89
N GLN A 433 -1.70 3.89 -40.28
CA GLN A 433 -1.55 2.73 -39.39
C GLN A 433 -0.18 2.66 -38.70
N LYS A 434 0.91 3.01 -39.39
CA LYS A 434 2.26 2.98 -38.79
C LYS A 434 2.42 4.03 -37.69
N LYS A 435 1.83 5.23 -37.85
CA LYS A 435 1.78 6.25 -36.80
C LYS A 435 0.85 5.84 -35.65
N ALA A 436 -0.31 5.24 -35.95
CA ALA A 436 -1.27 4.79 -34.94
C ALA A 436 -0.65 3.83 -33.91
N LEU A 437 0.24 2.92 -34.35
CA LEU A 437 0.97 1.97 -33.50
C LEU A 437 1.82 2.61 -32.40
N THR A 438 2.29 3.85 -32.57
CA THR A 438 3.14 4.56 -31.59
C THR A 438 2.45 5.76 -30.94
N GLN A 439 1.63 6.49 -31.71
CA GLN A 439 0.92 7.69 -31.25
C GLN A 439 -0.18 7.36 -30.23
N ILE A 440 -1.03 6.34 -30.48
CA ILE A 440 -2.13 6.00 -29.56
C ILE A 440 -1.59 5.56 -28.18
N PRO A 441 -0.62 4.63 -28.07
CA PRO A 441 -0.09 4.26 -26.76
C PRO A 441 0.57 5.43 -26.03
N SER A 442 1.31 6.30 -26.74
CA SER A 442 1.96 7.50 -26.18
C SER A 442 0.95 8.50 -25.62
N ILE A 443 -0.05 8.87 -26.44
CA ILE A 443 -1.10 9.82 -26.05
C ILE A 443 -1.93 9.28 -24.89
N ILE A 444 -2.23 7.97 -24.83
CA ILE A 444 -2.90 7.36 -23.69
C ILE A 444 -2.06 7.47 -22.41
N GLN A 445 -0.75 7.23 -22.43
CA GLN A 445 0.10 7.41 -21.24
C GLN A 445 0.05 8.86 -20.75
N THR A 446 0.22 9.82 -21.66
CA THR A 446 0.20 11.25 -21.35
C THR A 446 -1.16 11.68 -20.80
N TYR A 447 -2.25 11.28 -21.47
CA TYR A 447 -3.61 11.64 -21.07
C TYR A 447 -3.93 11.10 -19.67
N VAL A 448 -3.64 9.81 -19.42
CA VAL A 448 -3.89 9.18 -18.12
C VAL A 448 -3.01 9.77 -17.02
N ARG A 449 -1.72 10.06 -17.27
CA ARG A 449 -0.85 10.73 -16.30
C ARG A 449 -1.38 12.10 -15.89
N VAL A 450 -1.74 12.96 -16.85
CA VAL A 450 -2.28 14.30 -16.55
C VAL A 450 -3.64 14.20 -15.84
N TYR A 451 -4.51 13.28 -16.23
CA TYR A 451 -5.79 13.07 -15.55
C TYR A 451 -5.64 12.54 -14.12
N LEU A 452 -4.65 11.67 -13.86
CA LEU A 452 -4.35 11.19 -12.51
C LEU A 452 -3.73 12.29 -11.64
N ALA A 453 -2.85 13.14 -12.19
CA ALA A 453 -2.34 14.32 -11.49
C ALA A 453 -3.49 15.27 -11.10
N TYR A 454 -4.44 15.50 -12.01
CA TYR A 454 -5.66 16.26 -11.73
C TYR A 454 -6.50 15.67 -10.60
N MET A 455 -6.81 14.37 -10.66
CA MET A 455 -7.60 13.70 -9.62
C MET A 455 -6.91 13.75 -8.25
N ILE A 456 -5.57 13.75 -8.19
CA ILE A 456 -4.82 13.94 -6.94
C ILE A 456 -5.00 15.37 -6.41
N VAL A 457 -4.82 16.39 -7.26
CA VAL A 457 -5.03 17.81 -6.87
C VAL A 457 -6.47 18.07 -6.45
N GLU A 458 -7.45 17.56 -7.19
CA GLU A 458 -8.88 17.64 -6.86
C GLU A 458 -9.18 16.96 -5.51
N THR A 459 -8.60 15.78 -5.28
CA THR A 459 -8.77 15.06 -4.00
C THR A 459 -8.14 15.83 -2.84
N ASN A 460 -6.93 16.38 -3.02
CA ASN A 460 -6.25 17.14 -1.97
C ASN A 460 -6.99 18.43 -1.63
N ARG A 461 -7.46 19.18 -2.66
CA ARG A 461 -8.36 20.33 -2.50
C ARG A 461 -9.64 19.94 -1.76
N PHE A 462 -10.33 18.89 -2.21
CA PHE A 462 -11.59 18.41 -1.60
C PHE A 462 -11.40 17.99 -0.14
N MET A 463 -10.45 17.10 0.13
CA MET A 463 -10.17 16.59 1.48
C MET A 463 -9.73 17.73 2.41
N SER A 464 -9.03 18.76 1.90
CA SER A 464 -8.62 19.91 2.72
C SER A 464 -9.82 20.68 3.26
N THR A 465 -10.91 20.79 2.49
CA THR A 465 -12.17 21.38 2.99
C THR A 465 -12.79 20.60 4.16
N ILE A 466 -12.49 19.29 4.29
CA ILE A 466 -12.96 18.46 5.39
C ILE A 466 -12.10 18.70 6.63
N TYR A 467 -10.78 18.50 6.54
CA TYR A 467 -9.91 18.59 7.71
C TYR A 467 -9.75 20.01 8.26
N ASN A 468 -9.97 21.02 7.41
CA ASN A 468 -9.98 22.44 7.79
C ASN A 468 -11.39 22.98 8.07
N SER A 469 -12.36 22.08 8.32
CA SER A 469 -13.72 22.43 8.75
C SER A 469 -13.79 22.56 10.27
N ASP A 470 -14.02 23.79 10.74
CA ASP A 470 -14.16 24.10 12.17
C ASP A 470 -15.45 23.54 12.80
N GLN A 471 -16.27 22.82 12.01
CA GLN A 471 -17.56 22.23 12.38
C GLN A 471 -17.48 20.75 12.78
N ILE A 472 -16.33 20.09 12.59
CA ILE A 472 -16.19 18.64 12.83
C ILE A 472 -15.47 18.40 14.16
N GLY A 473 -16.11 17.67 15.07
CA GLY A 473 -15.51 17.31 16.36
C GLY A 473 -14.36 16.31 16.24
N SER A 474 -13.45 16.30 17.24
CA SER A 474 -12.30 15.38 17.34
C SER A 474 -12.66 13.91 17.17
N ASP A 475 -13.82 13.52 17.69
CA ASP A 475 -14.30 12.14 17.75
C ASP A 475 -15.07 11.75 16.47
N GLU A 476 -15.42 12.75 15.64
CA GLU A 476 -16.21 12.57 14.41
C GLU A 476 -15.35 12.66 13.14
N VAL A 477 -14.16 13.29 13.20
CA VAL A 477 -13.28 13.57 12.05
C VAL A 477 -13.04 12.36 11.14
N PHE A 478 -12.86 11.17 11.72
CA PHE A 478 -12.66 9.94 10.96
C PHE A 478 -13.91 9.52 10.17
N GLN A 479 -15.08 9.52 10.82
CA GLN A 479 -16.33 9.11 10.20
C GLN A 479 -16.79 10.14 9.18
N GLU A 480 -16.72 11.42 9.51
CA GLU A 480 -17.10 12.51 8.61
C GLU A 480 -16.23 12.56 7.36
N ALA A 481 -14.91 12.37 7.47
CA ALA A 481 -14.04 12.28 6.30
C ALA A 481 -14.36 11.07 5.43
N ILE A 482 -14.60 9.89 6.01
CA ILE A 482 -14.99 8.70 5.24
C ILE A 482 -16.34 8.91 4.56
N LEU A 483 -17.33 9.50 5.24
CA LEU A 483 -18.66 9.79 4.69
C LEU A 483 -18.60 10.82 3.56
N LYS A 484 -17.93 11.96 3.77
CA LYS A 484 -17.78 13.03 2.76
C LYS A 484 -16.91 12.60 1.59
N SER A 485 -15.89 11.77 1.80
CA SER A 485 -15.03 11.22 0.72
C SER A 485 -15.77 10.34 -0.30
N ARG A 486 -17.04 10.00 -0.08
CA ARG A 486 -17.86 9.23 -1.03
C ARG A 486 -18.08 9.94 -2.36
N ASP A 487 -18.19 11.27 -2.39
CA ASP A 487 -18.32 12.03 -3.65
C ASP A 487 -17.05 11.90 -4.51
N ILE A 488 -15.89 12.27 -3.96
CA ILE A 488 -14.61 12.14 -4.67
C ILE A 488 -14.28 10.67 -5.01
N SER A 489 -14.68 9.70 -4.18
CA SER A 489 -14.58 8.26 -4.50
C SER A 489 -15.41 7.87 -5.74
N GLY A 490 -16.60 8.46 -5.91
CA GLY A 490 -17.43 8.27 -7.11
C GLY A 490 -16.77 8.82 -8.38
N ARG A 491 -16.04 9.94 -8.27
CA ARG A 491 -15.24 10.52 -9.37
C ARG A 491 -14.07 9.63 -9.72
N TRP A 492 -13.31 9.14 -8.73
CA TRP A 492 -12.23 8.16 -8.91
C TRP A 492 -12.70 6.87 -9.61
N LEU A 493 -13.83 6.30 -9.19
CA LEU A 493 -14.42 5.12 -9.83
C LEU A 493 -14.77 5.38 -11.31
N LYS A 494 -15.32 6.55 -11.63
CA LYS A 494 -15.60 6.95 -13.02
C LYS A 494 -14.31 7.01 -13.84
N VAL A 495 -13.23 7.55 -13.29
CA VAL A 495 -11.92 7.61 -13.94
C VAL A 495 -11.32 6.22 -14.17
N GLN A 496 -11.36 5.34 -13.18
CA GLN A 496 -10.86 3.96 -13.31
C GLN A 496 -11.63 3.19 -14.38
N ASN A 497 -12.96 3.30 -14.43
CA ASN A 497 -13.78 2.68 -15.47
C ASN A 497 -13.41 3.19 -16.90
N ARG A 498 -13.02 4.47 -17.03
CA ARG A 498 -12.55 5.07 -18.30
C ARG A 498 -11.14 4.59 -18.68
N ILE A 499 -10.24 4.44 -17.69
CA ILE A 499 -8.90 3.84 -17.88
C ILE A 499 -9.01 2.37 -18.30
N GLU A 500 -9.92 1.60 -17.70
CA GLU A 500 -10.22 0.23 -18.13
C GLU A 500 -10.82 0.18 -19.55
N MET A 501 -11.60 1.18 -19.96
CA MET A 501 -12.11 1.29 -21.32
C MET A 501 -10.96 1.49 -22.32
N LEU A 502 -9.94 2.29 -21.97
CA LEU A 502 -8.73 2.43 -22.78
C LEU A 502 -7.92 1.12 -22.86
N ASP A 503 -7.77 0.36 -21.77
CA ASP A 503 -7.07 -0.95 -21.79
C ASP A 503 -7.82 -1.97 -22.65
N LYS A 504 -9.14 -2.07 -22.50
CA LYS A 504 -10.01 -2.91 -23.33
C LYS A 504 -9.94 -2.51 -24.80
N PHE A 505 -9.96 -1.21 -25.09
CA PHE A 505 -9.80 -0.68 -26.44
C PHE A 505 -8.43 -1.05 -27.04
N LEU A 506 -7.33 -0.75 -26.34
CA LEU A 506 -5.96 -1.11 -26.77
C LEU A 506 -5.84 -2.60 -27.07
N GLY A 507 -6.29 -3.46 -26.15
CA GLY A 507 -6.27 -4.91 -26.33
C GLY A 507 -7.13 -5.40 -27.51
N SER A 508 -8.22 -4.69 -27.84
CA SER A 508 -9.07 -5.01 -29.00
C SER A 508 -8.49 -4.53 -30.33
N TYR A 509 -7.90 -3.34 -30.38
CA TYR A 509 -7.41 -2.70 -31.60
C TYR A 509 -6.07 -3.30 -32.06
N PHE A 510 -5.13 -3.54 -31.14
CA PHE A 510 -3.81 -4.09 -31.48
C PHE A 510 -3.78 -5.62 -31.59
N LYS A 511 -4.94 -6.29 -31.48
CA LYS A 511 -5.09 -7.75 -31.58
C LYS A 511 -4.65 -8.26 -32.95
N GLY A 512 -3.48 -8.89 -32.99
CA GLY A 512 -2.94 -9.56 -34.18
C GLY A 512 -1.87 -8.79 -34.95
N ASN A 513 -1.73 -7.47 -34.76
CA ASN A 513 -0.88 -6.64 -35.63
C ASN A 513 0.40 -6.06 -34.99
N ASN A 514 0.50 -5.89 -33.67
CA ASN A 514 1.78 -5.54 -33.01
C ASN A 514 1.78 -5.63 -31.47
N LEU A 515 1.41 -6.79 -30.90
CA LEU A 515 1.42 -7.02 -29.44
C LEU A 515 2.81 -6.91 -28.77
N LEU A 516 3.87 -6.70 -29.55
CA LEU A 516 5.27 -6.67 -29.11
C LEU A 516 5.94 -5.29 -29.22
N SER A 517 5.23 -4.22 -29.64
CA SER A 517 5.84 -2.88 -29.58
C SER A 517 6.08 -2.47 -28.13
N LYS A 518 7.19 -1.76 -27.90
CA LYS A 518 7.61 -1.34 -26.56
C LYS A 518 6.55 -0.41 -25.97
N GLU A 519 6.09 0.54 -26.78
CA GLU A 519 5.10 1.55 -26.45
C GLU A 519 3.76 0.92 -26.03
N TYR A 520 3.24 -0.05 -26.80
CA TYR A 520 2.02 -0.78 -26.45
C TYR A 520 2.18 -1.55 -25.13
N THR A 521 3.32 -2.22 -24.96
CA THR A 521 3.61 -3.03 -23.76
C THR A 521 3.72 -2.16 -22.51
N GLU A 522 4.37 -1.01 -22.61
CA GLU A 522 4.53 -0.04 -21.52
C GLU A 522 3.21 0.64 -21.17
N THR A 523 2.42 1.07 -22.16
CA THR A 523 1.07 1.63 -21.91
C THR A 523 0.15 0.60 -21.26
N THR A 524 0.13 -0.64 -21.74
CA THR A 524 -0.70 -1.72 -21.17
C THR A 524 -0.30 -2.02 -19.72
N LYS A 525 1.01 -2.00 -19.40
CA LYS A 525 1.49 -2.14 -18.02
C LYS A 525 1.06 -0.96 -17.14
N LEU A 526 1.17 0.27 -17.64
CA LEU A 526 0.76 1.48 -16.93
C LEU A 526 -0.74 1.48 -16.63
N LEU A 527 -1.60 1.17 -17.61
CA LEU A 527 -3.06 1.14 -17.39
C LEU A 527 -3.46 0.11 -16.33
N LYS A 528 -2.85 -1.08 -16.37
CA LYS A 528 -3.11 -2.15 -15.40
C LYS A 528 -2.58 -1.84 -14.00
N SER A 529 -1.51 -1.04 -13.89
CA SER A 529 -0.96 -0.65 -12.60
C SER A 529 -1.70 0.53 -11.96
N VAL A 530 -2.57 1.26 -12.67
CA VAL A 530 -3.29 2.45 -12.12
C VAL A 530 -4.01 2.12 -10.81
N ASN A 531 -4.80 1.05 -10.76
CA ASN A 531 -5.59 0.73 -9.56
C ASN A 531 -4.71 0.56 -8.31
N ARG A 532 -3.54 -0.08 -8.46
CA ARG A 532 -2.52 -0.19 -7.40
C ARG A 532 -1.84 1.16 -7.13
N ASN A 533 -1.53 1.92 -8.18
CA ASN A 533 -0.85 3.21 -8.07
C ASN A 533 -1.68 4.26 -7.32
N VAL A 534 -3.02 4.25 -7.43
CA VAL A 534 -3.89 5.14 -6.65
C VAL A 534 -3.71 4.97 -5.13
N HIS A 535 -3.26 3.80 -4.66
CA HIS A 535 -2.97 3.61 -3.24
C HIS A 535 -1.78 4.45 -2.78
N TYR A 536 -0.70 4.48 -3.57
CA TYR A 536 0.48 5.32 -3.30
C TYR A 536 0.21 6.81 -3.56
N LEU A 537 -0.60 7.13 -4.56
CA LEU A 537 -0.77 8.49 -5.07
C LEU A 537 -1.84 9.31 -4.34
N SER A 538 -2.84 8.66 -3.74
CA SER A 538 -3.95 9.39 -3.12
C SER A 538 -4.52 8.75 -1.85
N VAL A 539 -4.73 7.42 -1.82
CA VAL A 539 -5.32 6.76 -0.63
C VAL A 539 -4.42 6.89 0.59
N TYR A 540 -3.20 6.36 0.53
CA TYR A 540 -2.29 6.39 1.67
C TYR A 540 -1.74 7.80 1.99
N PRO A 541 -1.47 8.70 1.03
CA PRO A 541 -1.22 10.12 1.33
C PRO A 541 -2.33 10.75 2.18
N ASN A 542 -3.61 10.49 1.88
CA ASN A 542 -4.72 10.98 2.69
C ASN A 542 -4.90 10.21 4.01
N MET A 543 -4.49 8.93 4.11
CA MET A 543 -4.44 8.20 5.39
C MET A 543 -3.31 8.72 6.30
N ILE A 544 -2.16 9.09 5.75
CA ILE A 544 -1.06 9.77 6.46
C ILE A 544 -1.57 11.08 7.09
N VAL A 545 -2.29 11.89 6.32
CA VAL A 545 -2.93 13.14 6.80
C VAL A 545 -4.00 12.87 7.86
N MET A 546 -4.91 11.93 7.63
CA MET A 546 -5.92 11.52 8.61
C MET A 546 -5.28 11.10 9.95
N THR A 547 -4.21 10.31 9.89
CA THR A 547 -3.48 9.84 11.08
C THR A 547 -2.90 11.00 11.88
N TYR A 548 -2.34 12.01 11.21
CA TYR A 548 -1.91 13.26 11.85
C TYR A 548 -3.08 14.02 12.49
N TYR A 549 -4.21 14.21 11.80
CA TYR A 549 -5.36 14.94 12.38
C TYR A 549 -5.96 14.20 13.58
N LEU A 550 -6.03 12.86 13.54
CA LEU A 550 -6.41 12.05 14.70
C LEU A 550 -5.47 12.29 15.89
N ALA A 551 -4.15 12.29 15.67
CA ALA A 551 -3.18 12.59 16.71
C ALA A 551 -3.28 14.04 17.24
N LYS A 552 -3.40 15.03 16.34
CA LYS A 552 -3.52 16.47 16.66
C LYS A 552 -4.76 16.74 17.52
N MET A 553 -5.88 16.11 17.17
CA MET A 553 -7.17 16.28 17.86
C MET A 553 -7.36 15.34 19.07
N LYS A 554 -6.42 14.43 19.35
CA LYS A 554 -6.56 13.32 20.32
C LYS A 554 -7.83 12.48 20.07
N GLY A 555 -8.19 12.32 18.80
CA GLY A 555 -9.38 11.59 18.37
C GLY A 555 -9.28 10.08 18.63
N LYS A 556 -10.38 9.38 18.34
CA LYS A 556 -10.49 7.93 18.54
C LYS A 556 -11.37 7.30 17.48
N ILE A 557 -11.04 6.07 17.06
CA ILE A 557 -11.92 5.30 16.17
C ILE A 557 -12.80 4.39 17.04
N THR A 558 -14.11 4.63 17.01
CA THR A 558 -15.10 3.76 17.65
C THR A 558 -15.52 2.66 16.68
N VAL A 559 -15.17 1.41 16.98
CA VAL A 559 -15.58 0.23 16.19
C VAL A 559 -16.72 -0.49 16.90
N ARG A 560 -17.90 -0.54 16.26
CA ARG A 560 -19.03 -1.36 16.71
C ARG A 560 -18.85 -2.79 16.22
N THR A 561 -18.74 -3.73 17.16
CA THR A 561 -18.67 -5.17 16.89
C THR A 561 -20.04 -5.74 16.53
N TRP A 562 -20.06 -6.92 15.89
CA TRP A 562 -21.31 -7.60 15.51
C TRP A 562 -22.13 -8.09 16.72
N TRP A 563 -21.55 -8.14 17.92
CA TRP A 563 -22.24 -8.45 19.18
C TRP A 563 -22.64 -7.19 19.98
N GLY A 564 -22.57 -6.00 19.37
CA GLY A 564 -23.08 -4.75 19.93
C GLY A 564 -22.13 -4.00 20.86
N ALA A 565 -20.96 -4.56 21.22
CA ALA A 565 -19.95 -3.82 21.96
C ALA A 565 -19.22 -2.82 21.05
N SER A 566 -19.05 -1.59 21.52
CA SER A 566 -18.12 -0.62 20.93
C SER A 566 -16.77 -0.69 21.63
N PHE A 567 -15.68 -0.83 20.88
CA PHE A 567 -14.34 -0.57 21.39
C PHE A 567 -13.76 0.70 20.74
N GLU A 568 -13.05 1.48 21.55
CA GLU A 568 -12.43 2.73 21.12
C GLU A 568 -10.92 2.48 20.93
N ILE A 569 -10.40 2.84 19.77
CA ILE A 569 -8.96 2.79 19.48
C ILE A 569 -8.40 4.23 19.59
N PRO A 570 -7.47 4.52 20.52
CA PRO A 570 -6.85 5.84 20.65
C PRO A 570 -6.02 6.22 19.42
N ALA A 571 -5.91 7.52 19.12
CA ALA A 571 -5.08 8.04 18.03
C ALA A 571 -3.62 7.54 18.05
N ASP A 572 -2.99 7.49 19.23
CA ASP A 572 -1.61 7.03 19.38
C ASP A 572 -1.44 5.58 18.90
N THR A 573 -2.37 4.69 19.28
CA THR A 573 -2.40 3.30 18.80
C THR A 573 -2.67 3.21 17.29
N ILE A 574 -3.50 4.09 16.73
CA ILE A 574 -3.78 4.12 15.29
C ILE A 574 -2.53 4.54 14.51
N LEU A 575 -1.78 5.50 15.01
CA LEU A 575 -0.55 6.01 14.41
C LEU A 575 0.53 4.92 14.35
N ASP A 576 0.78 4.26 15.48
CA ASP A 576 1.73 3.14 15.55
C ASP A 576 1.32 1.99 14.62
N VAL A 577 0.06 1.54 14.70
CA VAL A 577 -0.44 0.43 13.85
C VAL A 577 -0.45 0.82 12.36
N PHE A 578 -0.61 2.10 12.01
CA PHE A 578 -0.49 2.57 10.62
C PHE A 578 0.95 2.50 10.13
N PHE A 579 1.91 3.10 10.86
CA PHE A 579 3.32 3.14 10.43
C PHE A 579 4.07 1.80 10.60
N ASP A 580 3.61 0.89 11.46
CA ASP A 580 4.06 -0.52 11.48
C ASP A 580 3.40 -1.38 10.37
N GLY A 581 2.50 -0.82 9.55
CA GLY A 581 1.85 -1.52 8.43
C GLY A 581 0.75 -2.53 8.85
N GLY A 582 0.22 -2.40 10.08
CA GLY A 582 -0.82 -3.28 10.63
C GLY A 582 -2.23 -3.00 10.11
N ILE A 583 -2.48 -1.87 9.44
CA ILE A 583 -3.81 -1.50 8.90
C ILE A 583 -4.08 -2.22 7.57
N LYS A 584 -4.83 -3.32 7.67
CA LYS A 584 -5.20 -4.21 6.54
C LYS A 584 -6.44 -3.77 5.74
N SER A 585 -6.91 -2.54 5.95
CA SER A 585 -8.11 -2.02 5.28
C SER A 585 -7.93 -0.54 4.92
N VAL A 586 -8.06 -0.22 3.63
CA VAL A 586 -8.06 1.19 3.17
C VAL A 586 -9.27 1.95 3.71
N TRP A 587 -9.04 3.15 4.23
CA TRP A 587 -10.11 4.00 4.76
C TRP A 587 -10.87 4.72 3.63
N PHE A 588 -10.15 5.14 2.59
CA PHE A 588 -10.68 5.85 1.43
C PHE A 588 -10.77 4.93 0.22
N ARG A 589 -11.94 4.88 -0.43
CA ARG A 589 -12.22 4.02 -1.58
C ARG A 589 -11.95 4.72 -2.91
N PHE A 590 -10.77 5.33 -3.02
CA PHE A 590 -10.32 5.93 -4.27
C PHE A 590 -9.78 4.87 -5.23
N GLY A 591 -9.24 3.75 -4.72
CA GLY A 591 -8.82 2.58 -5.49
C GLY A 591 -9.89 1.47 -5.53
N ASN A 592 -9.95 0.75 -6.66
CA ASN A 592 -10.67 -0.53 -6.79
C ASN A 592 -9.83 -1.75 -6.34
N ASP A 593 -8.57 -1.55 -5.97
CA ASP A 593 -7.69 -2.60 -5.45
C ASP A 593 -7.99 -2.90 -3.96
N PRO A 594 -8.29 -4.15 -3.56
CA PRO A 594 -8.50 -4.48 -2.15
C PRO A 594 -7.19 -4.63 -1.35
N GLU A 595 -6.02 -4.71 -1.99
CA GLU A 595 -4.75 -4.93 -1.29
C GLU A 595 -4.29 -3.68 -0.53
N PHE A 596 -3.94 -3.84 0.75
CA PHE A 596 -3.30 -2.79 1.54
C PHE A 596 -1.83 -2.62 1.16
N LEU A 597 -1.24 -1.48 1.51
CA LEU A 597 0.22 -1.27 1.42
C LEU A 597 0.91 -1.91 2.63
N SER A 598 2.04 -2.61 2.43
CA SER A 598 2.94 -2.97 3.53
C SER A 598 3.57 -1.72 4.14
N ARG A 599 4.18 -1.85 5.34
CA ARG A 599 4.96 -0.78 5.97
C ARG A 599 5.93 -0.11 4.97
N GLU A 600 6.73 -0.91 4.28
CA GLU A 600 7.75 -0.43 3.34
C GLU A 600 7.12 0.25 2.11
N MET A 601 5.95 -0.20 1.67
CA MET A 601 5.16 0.45 0.62
C MET A 601 4.64 1.84 1.06
N ILE A 602 4.39 2.08 2.35
CA ILE A 602 3.95 3.39 2.87
C ILE A 602 5.05 4.47 2.68
N LEU A 603 6.33 4.09 2.59
CA LEU A 603 7.42 5.03 2.28
C LEU A 603 7.27 5.66 0.90
N TYR A 604 6.77 4.92 -0.09
CA TYR A 604 6.43 5.49 -1.40
C TYR A 604 5.20 6.40 -1.32
N ALA A 605 4.20 6.05 -0.50
CA ALA A 605 3.06 6.94 -0.25
C ALA A 605 3.49 8.25 0.44
N LEU A 606 4.46 8.22 1.35
CA LEU A 606 5.08 9.44 1.91
C LEU A 606 5.77 10.27 0.83
N HIS A 607 6.57 9.62 -0.04
CA HIS A 607 7.22 10.30 -1.15
C HIS A 607 6.21 10.99 -2.09
N TYR A 608 5.09 10.35 -2.43
CA TYR A 608 4.04 11.01 -3.21
C TYR A 608 3.26 12.03 -2.41
N ALA A 609 3.04 11.87 -1.09
CA ALA A 609 2.40 12.89 -0.26
C ALA A 609 3.19 14.21 -0.26
N LEU A 610 4.51 14.13 -0.29
CA LEU A 610 5.41 15.25 -0.52
C LEU A 610 5.31 15.77 -1.97
N SER A 611 5.55 14.89 -2.94
CA SER A 611 5.63 15.24 -4.37
C SER A 611 4.32 15.79 -4.95
N THR A 612 3.17 15.44 -4.39
CA THR A 612 1.84 15.91 -4.84
C THR A 612 1.32 17.11 -4.05
N HIS A 613 2.16 17.70 -3.19
CA HIS A 613 1.80 18.78 -2.26
C HIS A 613 0.61 18.43 -1.36
N THR A 614 0.36 17.12 -1.13
CA THR A 614 -0.71 16.61 -0.26
C THR A 614 -0.58 17.30 1.09
N LEU A 615 0.54 17.13 1.81
CA LEU A 615 0.72 17.71 3.16
C LEU A 615 0.48 19.23 3.18
N GLN A 616 1.09 19.97 2.25
CA GLN A 616 1.01 21.43 2.17
C GLN A 616 -0.42 21.95 2.00
N THR A 617 -1.26 21.22 1.25
CA THR A 617 -2.67 21.58 0.99
C THR A 617 -3.53 21.57 2.26
N PHE A 618 -3.15 20.80 3.29
CA PHE A 618 -3.89 20.72 4.55
C PHE A 618 -3.44 21.77 5.57
N VAL A 619 -2.13 22.00 5.71
CA VAL A 619 -1.60 22.79 6.84
C VAL A 619 -1.51 24.31 6.60
N ALA A 620 -2.16 24.82 5.55
CA ALA A 620 -2.10 26.23 5.14
C ALA A 620 -2.99 27.21 5.94
N LYS A 621 -3.89 26.74 6.82
CA LYS A 621 -4.93 27.59 7.46
C LYS A 621 -4.56 28.13 8.86
N ASP A 622 -3.61 27.49 9.57
CA ASP A 622 -3.22 27.85 10.95
C ASP A 622 -2.05 28.87 10.97
N ASP A 623 -2.39 30.13 10.72
CA ASP A 623 -1.70 31.39 11.08
C ASP A 623 -0.19 31.67 10.78
N SER A 624 0.11 32.97 10.77
CA SER A 624 1.17 33.59 9.94
C SER A 624 2.51 33.92 10.63
N THR A 625 2.85 33.33 11.79
CA THR A 625 4.02 33.80 12.59
C THR A 625 4.95 32.76 13.22
N ASP A 626 4.60 31.46 13.29
CA ASP A 626 5.39 30.52 14.10
C ASP A 626 5.55 29.12 13.46
N GLY A 627 6.70 28.90 12.82
CA GLY A 627 7.11 27.63 12.19
C GLY A 627 6.43 27.30 10.85
N SER A 628 7.10 26.50 10.01
CA SER A 628 6.41 25.88 8.86
C SER A 628 5.37 24.91 9.42
N ASN A 629 4.11 24.98 8.98
CA ASN A 629 3.11 24.04 9.49
C ASN A 629 3.37 22.58 9.03
N ARG A 630 4.25 22.40 8.03
CA ARG A 630 4.85 21.11 7.61
C ARG A 630 5.80 20.53 8.67
N SER A 631 6.56 21.35 9.40
CA SER A 631 7.43 20.84 10.48
C SER A 631 6.63 20.31 11.65
N LYS A 632 5.54 21.00 12.07
CA LYS A 632 4.60 20.54 13.11
C LYS A 632 3.94 19.20 12.78
N PHE A 633 3.74 18.90 11.49
CA PHE A 633 3.28 17.59 11.04
C PHE A 633 4.30 16.51 11.36
N PHE A 634 5.56 16.69 10.94
CA PHE A 634 6.61 15.70 11.17
C PHE A 634 6.97 15.55 12.65
N ASP A 635 7.06 16.67 13.37
CA ASP A 635 7.26 16.73 14.82
C ASP A 635 6.28 15.81 15.55
N LEU A 636 4.96 15.98 15.33
CA LEU A 636 3.95 15.16 15.99
C LEU A 636 4.04 13.68 15.61
N ILE A 637 4.23 13.35 14.32
CA ILE A 637 4.31 11.97 13.85
C ILE A 637 5.53 11.26 14.43
N PHE A 638 6.71 11.86 14.38
CA PHE A 638 7.94 11.25 14.87
C PHE A 638 8.00 11.19 16.39
N THR A 639 7.54 12.23 17.08
CA THR A 639 7.37 12.22 18.55
C THR A 639 6.49 11.03 18.95
N LYS A 640 5.30 10.89 18.38
CA LYS A 640 4.39 9.79 18.74
C LYS A 640 4.94 8.40 18.43
N TYR A 641 5.55 8.22 17.26
CA TYR A 641 6.05 6.91 16.82
C TYR A 641 7.33 6.43 17.52
N LEU A 642 8.13 7.35 18.08
CA LEU A 642 9.41 7.06 18.74
C LEU A 642 9.41 7.27 20.26
N ASP A 643 8.60 8.18 20.83
CA ASP A 643 8.64 8.51 22.26
C ASP A 643 8.41 7.31 23.16
N GLU A 644 7.45 6.44 22.83
CA GLU A 644 7.19 5.25 23.65
C GLU A 644 8.40 4.32 23.68
N ASN A 645 9.13 4.20 22.56
CA ASN A 645 10.36 3.42 22.49
C ASN A 645 11.55 4.10 23.20
N ILE A 646 11.67 5.43 23.11
CA ILE A 646 12.67 6.20 23.86
C ILE A 646 12.42 6.05 25.36
N ARG A 647 11.16 6.16 25.79
CA ARG A 647 10.75 6.06 27.19
C ARG A 647 10.91 4.65 27.73
N ASP A 648 10.36 3.62 27.08
CA ASP A 648 10.49 2.23 27.52
C ASP A 648 11.96 1.75 27.49
N LEU A 649 12.79 2.23 26.55
CA LEU A 649 14.22 1.96 26.59
C LEU A 649 14.93 2.71 27.73
N GLY A 650 14.59 3.98 27.96
CA GLY A 650 15.10 4.77 29.07
C GLY A 650 14.73 4.16 30.43
N ASP A 651 13.47 3.80 30.62
CA ASP A 651 12.95 3.12 31.81
C ASP A 651 13.64 1.77 32.02
N LYS A 652 13.86 0.98 30.96
CA LYS A 652 14.64 -0.28 31.05
C LYS A 652 16.11 -0.08 31.38
N ILE A 653 16.74 1.01 30.92
CA ILE A 653 18.11 1.36 31.30
C ILE A 653 18.15 1.81 32.77
N ILE A 654 17.22 2.67 33.21
CA ILE A 654 17.09 3.11 34.60
C ILE A 654 16.81 1.93 35.53
N ASP A 655 15.92 1.02 35.15
CA ASP A 655 15.62 -0.18 35.93
C ASP A 655 16.81 -1.14 35.96
N TYR A 656 17.55 -1.32 34.86
CA TYR A 656 18.81 -2.05 34.85
C TYR A 656 19.83 -1.41 35.81
N GLU A 657 20.09 -0.11 35.70
CA GLU A 657 20.99 0.61 36.61
C GLU A 657 20.56 0.48 38.07
N ARG A 658 19.27 0.67 38.38
CA ARG A 658 18.71 0.58 39.74
C ARG A 658 18.79 -0.83 40.32
N SER A 659 18.38 -1.84 39.55
CA SER A 659 18.34 -3.25 39.97
C SER A 659 19.71 -3.92 40.06
N THR A 660 20.71 -3.34 39.37
CA THR A 660 22.00 -3.97 39.12
C THR A 660 23.15 -3.19 39.74
N ILE A 661 23.31 -1.91 39.41
CA ILE A 661 24.40 -1.04 39.93
C ILE A 661 23.99 -0.40 41.26
N GLY A 662 22.73 0.04 41.37
CA GLY A 662 22.12 0.56 42.59
C GLY A 662 21.80 -0.50 43.65
N HIS A 663 21.99 -1.78 43.35
CA HIS A 663 21.76 -2.86 44.31
C HIS A 663 22.79 -2.83 45.44
N THR A 664 22.34 -3.00 46.68
CA THR A 664 23.20 -2.90 47.88
C THR A 664 24.40 -3.86 47.89
N SER A 665 24.27 -5.01 47.21
CA SER A 665 25.35 -5.98 47.05
C SER A 665 26.25 -5.74 45.84
N PHE A 666 25.97 -4.78 44.96
CA PHE A 666 26.79 -4.50 43.78
C PHE A 666 28.20 -4.07 44.18
N ALA A 667 28.34 -3.07 45.05
CA ALA A 667 29.66 -2.63 45.53
C ALA A 667 30.47 -3.75 46.20
N SER A 668 29.81 -4.70 46.87
CA SER A 668 30.47 -5.89 47.45
C SER A 668 30.88 -6.91 46.39
N THR A 669 30.05 -7.06 45.35
CA THR A 669 30.29 -7.93 44.19
C THR A 669 31.47 -7.42 43.36
N ASP A 670 31.49 -6.12 43.07
CA ASP A 670 32.54 -5.41 42.36
C ASP A 670 33.89 -5.53 43.09
N LEU A 671 33.91 -5.29 44.41
CA LEU A 671 35.10 -5.50 45.26
C LEU A 671 35.62 -6.94 45.24
N VAL A 672 34.73 -7.93 45.25
CA VAL A 672 35.11 -9.34 45.12
C VAL A 672 35.67 -9.61 43.73
N CYS A 673 35.04 -9.11 42.67
CA CYS A 673 35.50 -9.30 41.30
C CYS A 673 36.85 -8.63 41.02
N ASP A 674 37.12 -7.44 41.53
CA ASP A 674 38.45 -6.82 41.45
C ASP A 674 39.50 -7.64 42.20
N TYR A 675 39.15 -8.09 43.41
CA TYR A 675 40.04 -8.90 44.23
C TYR A 675 40.36 -10.24 43.55
N GLU A 676 39.39 -10.93 42.92
CA GLU A 676 39.64 -12.20 42.23
C GLU A 676 40.32 -12.02 40.86
N SER A 677 39.87 -11.06 40.05
CA SER A 677 40.18 -11.04 38.60
C SER A 677 41.26 -10.05 38.17
N PHE A 678 41.35 -8.85 38.75
CA PHE A 678 42.08 -7.74 38.08
C PHE A 678 43.41 -7.29 38.71
N LYS A 679 43.64 -7.48 40.03
CA LYS A 679 44.91 -7.07 40.66
C LYS A 679 45.42 -8.06 41.72
N PRO A 680 46.28 -9.03 41.34
CA PRO A 680 46.92 -9.92 42.31
C PRO A 680 47.72 -9.13 43.35
N GLY A 681 47.27 -9.15 44.61
CA GLY A 681 48.00 -8.57 45.75
C GLY A 681 47.68 -7.12 46.13
N THR A 682 46.81 -6.40 45.41
CA THR A 682 46.38 -5.04 45.81
C THR A 682 44.92 -5.00 46.24
N GLY A 683 44.69 -5.07 47.55
CA GLY A 683 43.35 -5.00 48.15
C GLY A 683 43.26 -5.75 49.47
N LEU A 684 42.43 -5.26 50.40
CA LEU A 684 42.08 -6.01 51.60
C LEU A 684 41.18 -7.20 51.20
N PRO A 685 41.35 -8.40 51.78
CA PRO A 685 40.50 -9.53 51.46
C PRO A 685 39.06 -9.22 51.88
N PRO A 686 38.08 -9.32 50.96
CA PRO A 686 36.69 -8.97 51.28
C PRO A 686 36.15 -9.86 52.41
N LYS A 687 35.44 -9.24 53.35
CA LYS A 687 34.71 -9.96 54.40
C LYS A 687 33.43 -10.52 53.79
N ILE A 688 33.27 -11.83 53.84
CA ILE A 688 32.10 -12.52 53.32
C ILE A 688 31.26 -13.01 54.49
N GLN A 689 29.95 -12.79 54.43
CA GLN A 689 29.01 -13.21 55.47
C GLN A 689 28.00 -14.19 54.87
N ILE A 690 27.83 -15.34 55.52
CA ILE A 690 26.90 -16.40 55.13
C ILE A 690 25.96 -16.65 56.31
N SER A 691 24.65 -16.73 56.05
CA SER A 691 23.72 -17.23 57.07
C SER A 691 23.93 -18.73 57.27
N PHE A 692 23.94 -19.18 58.51
CA PHE A 692 24.04 -20.60 58.85
C PHE A 692 22.98 -21.46 58.16
N LEU A 693 21.77 -20.92 57.94
CA LEU A 693 20.68 -21.60 57.24
C LEU A 693 20.94 -21.82 55.75
N GLU A 694 21.85 -21.05 55.15
CA GLU A 694 22.14 -21.09 53.72
C GLU A 694 23.44 -21.83 53.40
N LEU A 695 24.17 -22.28 54.43
CA LEU A 695 25.31 -23.20 54.27
C LEU A 695 24.94 -24.51 53.60
N ASP A 696 23.65 -24.86 53.54
CA ASP A 696 23.19 -26.02 52.79
C ASP A 696 23.12 -25.78 51.27
N ARG A 697 23.30 -24.54 50.80
CA ARG A 697 23.28 -24.14 49.38
C ARG A 697 24.65 -23.72 48.85
N TYR A 698 25.56 -23.23 49.68
CA TYR A 698 26.90 -22.79 49.28
C TYR A 698 27.89 -22.74 50.45
N THR A 699 29.18 -22.72 50.09
CA THR A 699 30.34 -22.69 51.00
C THR A 699 31.04 -21.33 51.05
N TYR A 700 30.84 -20.49 50.03
CA TYR A 700 31.61 -19.25 49.86
C TYR A 700 30.80 -18.06 49.32
N SER A 701 30.23 -18.15 48.12
CA SER A 701 29.71 -16.99 47.36
C SER A 701 28.32 -16.47 47.77
N GLY A 702 27.63 -17.13 48.70
CA GLY A 702 26.69 -16.43 49.59
C GLY A 702 25.31 -16.07 49.02
N ALA A 703 24.54 -16.99 48.41
CA ALA A 703 23.20 -16.79 47.79
C ALA A 703 22.01 -16.32 48.69
N GLY A 704 22.20 -15.33 49.56
CA GLY A 704 21.11 -14.55 50.17
C GLY A 704 20.57 -13.48 49.22
N ALA A 705 19.60 -12.66 49.68
CA ALA A 705 19.03 -11.55 48.90
C ALA A 705 20.08 -10.49 48.46
N ASN A 706 21.26 -10.47 49.09
CA ASN A 706 22.39 -9.60 48.80
C ASN A 706 23.59 -10.37 48.20
N SER A 707 23.34 -11.44 47.45
CA SER A 707 24.43 -12.33 47.02
C SER A 707 25.24 -11.87 45.82
N ILE A 708 26.50 -12.29 45.82
CA ILE A 708 27.44 -12.04 44.72
C ILE A 708 26.93 -12.72 43.44
N ASN A 709 26.42 -13.95 43.53
CA ASN A 709 25.86 -14.66 42.39
C ASN A 709 24.54 -14.04 41.86
N LEU A 710 23.68 -13.49 42.72
CA LEU A 710 22.47 -12.78 42.27
C LEU A 710 22.83 -11.43 41.61
N SER A 711 23.77 -10.68 42.18
CA SER A 711 24.28 -9.45 41.54
C SER A 711 24.90 -9.74 40.18
N LEU A 712 25.75 -10.78 40.08
CA LEU A 712 26.35 -11.22 38.80
C LEU A 712 25.28 -11.74 37.82
N ASN A 713 24.24 -12.41 38.31
CA ASN A 713 23.10 -12.80 37.47
C ASN A 713 22.41 -11.56 36.89
N ASN A 714 22.12 -10.57 37.74
CA ASN A 714 21.45 -9.35 37.32
C ASN A 714 22.30 -8.59 36.27
N LEU A 715 23.60 -8.43 36.54
CA LEU A 715 24.59 -7.84 35.62
C LEU A 715 24.63 -8.52 34.25
N LEU A 716 24.71 -9.85 34.23
CA LEU A 716 24.95 -10.62 33.01
C LEU A 716 23.65 -10.93 32.23
N VAL A 717 22.48 -10.85 32.87
CA VAL A 717 21.20 -11.30 32.31
C VAL A 717 20.18 -10.19 32.09
N GLN A 718 20.02 -9.20 32.99
CA GLN A 718 18.90 -8.27 32.90
C GLN A 718 18.98 -7.32 31.70
N SER A 719 20.18 -7.04 31.19
CA SER A 719 20.39 -6.29 29.95
C SER A 719 19.88 -7.02 28.69
N SER A 720 19.60 -8.33 28.73
CA SER A 720 19.08 -9.10 27.59
C SER A 720 17.73 -8.55 27.07
N ALA A 721 16.82 -8.17 27.96
CA ALA A 721 15.50 -7.67 27.59
C ALA A 721 15.61 -6.33 26.84
N ALA A 722 16.51 -5.44 27.28
CA ALA A 722 16.77 -4.16 26.63
C ALA A 722 17.55 -4.33 25.31
N ALA A 723 18.57 -5.21 25.26
CA ALA A 723 19.31 -5.49 24.03
C ALA A 723 18.43 -6.14 22.95
N SER A 724 17.59 -7.10 23.32
CA SER A 724 16.64 -7.76 22.41
C SER A 724 15.56 -6.80 21.92
N LYS A 725 15.04 -5.90 22.78
CA LYS A 725 14.16 -4.81 22.34
C LYS A 725 14.86 -3.87 21.35
N ILE A 726 16.10 -3.44 21.64
CA ILE A 726 16.87 -2.59 20.72
C ILE A 726 16.93 -3.23 19.33
N ARG A 727 17.43 -4.46 19.22
CA ARG A 727 17.64 -5.10 17.92
C ARG A 727 16.33 -5.45 17.19
N SER A 728 15.31 -5.95 17.91
CA SER A 728 14.13 -6.52 17.27
C SER A 728 12.98 -5.55 17.05
N GLU A 729 12.86 -4.50 17.86
CA GLU A 729 11.75 -3.53 17.82
C GLU A 729 12.26 -2.13 17.42
N ILE A 730 13.29 -1.63 18.12
CA ILE A 730 13.79 -0.27 17.91
C ILE A 730 14.57 -0.16 16.59
N GLU A 731 15.46 -1.10 16.25
CA GLU A 731 16.15 -1.08 14.95
C GLU A 731 15.18 -1.27 13.76
N ASN A 732 14.03 -1.92 13.97
CA ASN A 732 12.94 -1.97 13.00
C ASN A 732 12.43 -0.53 12.72
N ARG A 733 11.97 0.18 13.76
CA ARG A 733 11.42 1.54 13.62
C ARG A 733 12.48 2.57 13.24
N VAL A 734 13.71 2.48 13.73
CA VAL A 734 14.84 3.35 13.35
C VAL A 734 15.17 3.19 11.86
N THR A 735 15.18 1.97 11.32
CA THR A 735 15.41 1.76 9.87
C THR A 735 14.28 2.39 9.04
N TYR A 736 13.04 2.25 9.49
CA TYR A 736 11.88 2.87 8.86
C TYR A 736 11.96 4.40 8.89
N VAL A 737 12.17 5.00 10.07
CA VAL A 737 12.25 6.45 10.27
C VAL A 737 13.47 7.06 9.59
N GLN A 738 14.64 6.41 9.62
CA GLN A 738 15.81 6.88 8.86
C GLN A 738 15.49 6.96 7.36
N THR A 739 14.72 6.00 6.84
CA THR A 739 14.28 6.03 5.44
C THR A 739 13.24 7.13 5.19
N MET A 740 12.35 7.43 6.14
CA MET A 740 11.48 8.61 6.05
C MET A 740 12.29 9.91 6.04
N VAL A 741 13.31 10.03 6.90
CA VAL A 741 14.25 11.17 6.93
C VAL A 741 14.95 11.32 5.59
N ASP A 742 15.50 10.23 5.03
CA ASP A 742 16.15 10.27 3.71
C ASP A 742 15.18 10.73 2.59
N ILE A 743 13.89 10.34 2.67
CA ILE A 743 12.86 10.74 1.70
C ILE A 743 12.47 12.22 1.85
N ILE A 744 12.30 12.71 3.08
CA ILE A 744 12.03 14.12 3.38
C ILE A 744 13.23 14.98 2.98
N GLU A 745 14.45 14.53 3.26
CA GLU A 745 15.69 15.22 2.90
C GLU A 745 15.92 15.28 1.39
N ALA A 746 15.61 14.20 0.66
CA ALA A 746 15.60 14.22 -0.81
C ALA A 746 14.55 15.20 -1.37
N ASP A 747 13.38 15.32 -0.73
CA ASP A 747 12.37 16.31 -1.10
C ASP A 747 12.86 17.75 -0.85
N LEU A 748 13.46 18.04 0.30
CA LEU A 748 14.00 19.37 0.65
C LEU A 748 15.18 19.78 -0.27
N LEU A 749 16.04 18.84 -0.67
CA LEU A 749 17.09 19.07 -1.68
C LEU A 749 16.48 19.43 -3.05
N ARG A 750 15.41 18.71 -3.42
CA ARG A 750 14.71 18.84 -4.70
C ARG A 750 13.86 20.12 -4.80
N THR A 751 13.32 20.61 -3.68
CA THR A 751 12.66 21.93 -3.60
C THR A 751 13.65 23.08 -3.43
N GLY A 752 14.89 22.80 -3.00
CA GLY A 752 15.92 23.81 -2.73
C GLY A 752 15.83 24.44 -1.34
N GLU A 753 15.02 23.87 -0.44
CA GLU A 753 14.93 24.25 0.98
C GLU A 753 16.26 23.94 1.73
N ILE A 754 17.01 22.94 1.27
CA ILE A 754 18.40 22.68 1.68
C ILE A 754 19.32 22.49 0.45
N LYS A 755 20.62 22.73 0.63
CA LYS A 755 21.64 22.65 -0.43
C LYS A 755 22.40 21.33 -0.44
N GLU A 756 22.54 20.67 0.70
CA GLU A 756 23.31 19.45 0.86
C GLU A 756 22.69 18.50 1.89
N LYS A 757 22.97 17.19 1.74
CA LYS A 757 22.47 16.16 2.64
C LYS A 757 23.08 16.35 4.03
N GLY A 758 22.27 16.30 5.08
CA GLY A 758 22.67 16.55 6.47
C GLY A 758 22.43 17.96 6.97
N GLN A 759 22.18 18.95 6.10
CA GLN A 759 21.88 20.33 6.51
C GLN A 759 20.69 20.38 7.48
N GLU A 760 20.74 21.23 8.51
CA GLU A 760 19.63 21.43 9.46
C GLU A 760 18.40 22.05 8.77
N HIS A 761 17.22 21.52 9.11
CA HIS A 761 15.93 22.01 8.63
C HIS A 761 14.82 21.68 9.66
N PRO A 762 13.85 22.57 9.94
CA PRO A 762 12.82 22.36 10.97
C PRO A 762 12.07 21.03 10.85
N ASP A 763 11.76 20.59 9.63
CA ASP A 763 11.10 19.29 9.35
C ASP A 763 11.89 18.07 9.83
N LEU A 764 13.21 18.20 9.98
CA LEU A 764 14.13 17.12 10.35
C LEU A 764 14.69 17.26 11.77
N THR A 765 14.53 18.42 12.42
CA THR A 765 15.14 18.71 13.73
C THR A 765 14.68 17.72 14.81
N THR A 766 13.38 17.57 15.04
CA THR A 766 12.86 16.69 16.11
C THR A 766 13.21 15.23 15.85
N VAL A 767 13.06 14.74 14.62
CA VAL A 767 13.36 13.35 14.28
C VAL A 767 14.85 13.03 14.37
N ARG A 768 15.74 13.94 13.95
CA ARG A 768 17.18 13.78 14.17
C ARG A 768 17.53 13.81 15.67
N ALA A 769 16.85 14.62 16.47
CA ALA A 769 17.01 14.62 17.92
C ALA A 769 16.57 13.28 18.55
N HIS A 770 15.39 12.74 18.18
CA HIS A 770 14.93 11.43 18.66
C HIS A 770 15.83 10.27 18.19
N LEU A 771 16.26 10.26 16.93
CA LEU A 771 17.21 9.27 16.41
C LEU A 771 18.54 9.33 17.16
N LYS A 772 19.04 10.54 17.45
CA LYS A 772 20.22 10.74 18.29
C LYS A 772 19.98 10.25 19.72
N THR A 773 18.83 10.53 20.33
CA THR A 773 18.49 10.02 21.68
C THR A 773 18.46 8.49 21.70
N LEU A 774 17.90 7.83 20.70
CA LEU A 774 17.92 6.37 20.59
C LEU A 774 19.33 5.81 20.40
N ASP A 775 20.18 6.48 19.62
CA ASP A 775 21.58 6.12 19.44
C ASP A 775 22.40 6.35 20.72
N ASP A 776 22.15 7.44 21.46
CA ASP A 776 22.80 7.74 22.74
C ASP A 776 22.33 6.76 23.84
N LEU A 777 21.06 6.34 23.86
CA LEU A 777 20.59 5.25 24.73
C LEU A 777 21.23 3.90 24.35
N LYS A 778 21.40 3.61 23.05
CA LYS A 778 22.13 2.43 22.55
C LYS A 778 23.60 2.46 22.96
N LYS A 779 24.27 3.62 22.90
CA LYS A 779 25.64 3.81 23.43
C LYS A 779 25.70 3.63 24.94
N THR A 780 24.74 4.17 25.68
CA THR A 780 24.66 4.04 27.14
C THR A 780 24.57 2.58 27.55
N ILE A 781 23.63 1.80 27.01
CA ILE A 781 23.55 0.38 27.36
C ILE A 781 24.75 -0.43 26.85
N ALA A 782 25.30 -0.11 25.69
CA ALA A 782 26.55 -0.71 25.21
C ALA A 782 27.72 -0.43 26.17
N ARG A 783 27.85 0.80 26.68
CA ARG A 783 28.87 1.20 27.65
C ARG A 783 28.67 0.53 29.01
N LEU A 784 27.43 0.44 29.49
CA LEU A 784 27.09 -0.22 30.75
C LEU A 784 27.37 -1.73 30.69
N TYR A 785 27.07 -2.40 29.57
CA TYR A 785 27.21 -3.85 29.43
C TYR A 785 28.51 -4.29 28.75
N ILE A 786 28.81 -3.86 27.52
CA ILE A 786 29.95 -4.36 26.72
C ILE A 786 31.29 -4.09 27.43
N SER A 787 31.47 -2.92 28.05
CA SER A 787 32.70 -2.59 28.79
C SER A 787 32.93 -3.48 30.02
N ASN A 788 31.89 -4.16 30.51
CA ASN A 788 31.89 -4.84 31.81
C ASN A 788 31.66 -6.36 31.72
N HIS A 789 31.03 -6.86 30.64
CA HIS A 789 30.56 -8.25 30.58
C HIS A 789 31.69 -9.27 30.73
N LYS A 790 32.86 -9.02 30.13
CA LYS A 790 34.05 -9.89 30.24
C LYS A 790 34.53 -9.96 31.69
N ARG A 791 34.73 -8.80 32.33
CA ARG A 791 35.15 -8.68 33.74
C ARG A 791 34.23 -9.43 34.70
N TYR A 792 32.92 -9.28 34.57
CA TYR A 792 31.97 -9.97 35.45
C TYR A 792 31.78 -11.45 35.10
N PHE A 793 31.87 -11.83 33.83
CA PHE A 793 31.89 -13.25 33.44
C PHE A 793 33.16 -13.95 33.94
N ASP A 794 34.34 -13.33 33.80
CA ASP A 794 35.61 -13.85 34.31
C ASP A 794 35.59 -14.03 35.82
N CYS A 795 35.06 -13.04 36.54
CA CYS A 795 34.78 -13.12 37.95
C CYS A 795 33.84 -14.29 38.29
N PHE A 796 32.66 -14.38 37.64
CA PHE A 796 31.70 -15.45 37.88
C PHE A 796 32.30 -16.84 37.66
N MET A 797 33.02 -17.04 36.56
CA MET A 797 33.65 -18.32 36.24
C MET A 797 34.76 -18.69 37.23
N THR A 798 35.50 -17.70 37.74
CA THR A 798 36.53 -17.89 38.76
C THR A 798 35.91 -18.18 40.13
N LEU A 799 34.85 -17.46 40.52
CA LEU A 799 34.09 -17.73 41.75
C LEU A 799 33.46 -19.12 41.75
N LYS A 800 32.89 -19.56 40.62
CA LYS A 800 32.35 -20.92 40.44
C LYS A 800 33.44 -21.99 40.61
N GLU A 801 34.67 -21.74 40.14
CA GLU A 801 35.81 -22.63 40.35
C GLU A 801 36.28 -22.66 41.82
N ILE A 802 36.35 -21.50 42.49
CA ILE A 802 36.69 -21.40 43.92
C ILE A 802 35.63 -22.12 44.77
N GLU A 803 34.35 -21.91 44.49
CA GLU A 803 33.21 -22.59 45.14
C GLU A 803 33.32 -24.11 44.99
N GLN A 804 33.49 -24.60 43.75
CA GLN A 804 33.64 -26.04 43.48
C GLN A 804 34.82 -26.65 44.24
N ARG A 805 35.99 -25.98 44.29
CA ARG A 805 37.14 -26.47 45.07
C ARG A 805 36.83 -26.53 46.56
N ARG A 806 36.26 -25.47 47.13
CA ARG A 806 35.91 -25.40 48.57
C ARG A 806 34.89 -26.49 48.94
N MET A 807 33.89 -26.72 48.10
CA MET A 807 32.95 -27.83 48.24
C MET A 807 33.65 -29.19 48.20
N ASN A 808 34.48 -29.43 47.18
CA ASN A 808 35.22 -30.69 47.03
C ASN A 808 36.14 -30.96 48.24
N ARG A 809 36.78 -29.92 48.79
CA ARG A 809 37.56 -30.02 50.03
C ARG A 809 36.70 -30.36 51.24
N LEU A 810 35.52 -29.75 51.39
CA LEU A 810 34.59 -30.08 52.48
C LEU A 810 34.01 -31.51 52.35
N TYR A 811 33.86 -32.03 51.14
CA TYR A 811 33.48 -33.44 50.91
C TYR A 811 34.58 -34.42 51.31
N GLU A 812 35.86 -34.12 51.04
CA GLU A 812 36.96 -34.96 51.56
C GLU A 812 36.98 -35.00 53.08
N GLU A 813 36.81 -33.84 53.68
CA GLU A 813 36.78 -33.65 55.13
C GLU A 813 35.60 -34.38 55.78
N GLU A 814 34.44 -34.44 55.11
CA GLU A 814 33.29 -35.21 55.59
C GLU A 814 33.41 -36.72 55.30
N ARG A 815 34.02 -37.10 54.17
CA ARG A 815 34.41 -38.50 53.85
C ARG A 815 35.38 -39.05 54.90
N ALA A 816 36.35 -38.24 55.33
CA ALA A 816 37.28 -38.57 56.40
C ALA A 816 36.56 -38.72 57.76
N HIS A 817 35.60 -37.84 58.07
CA HIS A 817 34.75 -37.95 59.26
C HIS A 817 33.92 -39.24 59.26
N LEU A 818 33.21 -39.54 58.18
CA LEU A 818 32.45 -40.79 58.01
C LEU A 818 33.36 -42.03 58.14
N GLY A 819 34.58 -41.96 57.61
CA GLY A 819 35.60 -42.99 57.82
C GLY A 819 35.96 -43.19 59.30
N GLN A 820 36.18 -42.11 60.06
CA GLN A 820 36.42 -42.19 61.51
C GLN A 820 35.22 -42.76 62.27
N ILE A 821 33.99 -42.41 61.89
CA ILE A 821 32.78 -42.99 62.50
C ILE A 821 32.68 -44.49 62.17
N TYR A 822 32.99 -44.91 60.94
CA TYR A 822 33.09 -46.33 60.61
C TYR A 822 34.12 -47.05 61.49
N ASP A 823 35.31 -46.47 61.64
CA ASP A 823 36.40 -47.08 62.41
C ASP A 823 36.04 -47.19 63.92
N LEU A 824 35.22 -46.27 64.45
CA LEU A 824 34.61 -46.36 65.80
C LEU A 824 33.50 -47.41 65.89
N MET A 825 32.73 -47.64 64.82
CA MET A 825 31.65 -48.62 64.76
C MET A 825 32.13 -50.05 64.46
N ALA A 826 33.28 -50.22 63.80
CA ALA A 826 33.78 -51.53 63.38
C ALA A 826 33.88 -52.58 64.51
N PRO A 827 34.29 -52.24 65.76
CA PRO A 827 34.25 -53.19 66.88
C PRO A 827 32.84 -53.68 67.24
N LEU A 828 31.80 -52.87 67.00
CA LEU A 828 30.40 -53.21 67.29
C LEU A 828 29.87 -54.31 66.37
N ALA A 829 30.49 -54.51 65.20
CA ALA A 829 30.12 -55.56 64.25
C ALA A 829 30.09 -56.95 64.91
N ASN A 830 31.13 -57.23 65.70
CA ASN A 830 31.42 -58.52 66.32
C ASN A 830 30.64 -58.80 67.61
N ILE A 831 29.91 -57.79 68.13
CA ILE A 831 29.07 -57.95 69.32
C ILE A 831 27.71 -58.52 68.88
N GLN A 832 27.38 -59.71 69.40
CA GLN A 832 26.08 -60.37 69.18
C GLN A 832 25.11 -60.20 70.36
N ASP A 833 25.60 -59.99 71.57
CA ASP A 833 24.76 -59.70 72.73
C ASP A 833 24.25 -58.25 72.71
N GLU A 834 22.94 -58.07 72.83
CA GLU A 834 22.29 -56.77 72.70
C GLU A 834 22.61 -55.83 73.87
N ALA A 835 22.74 -56.36 75.10
CA ALA A 835 23.08 -55.56 76.27
C ALA A 835 24.52 -55.03 76.19
N ALA A 836 25.48 -55.88 75.81
CA ALA A 836 26.87 -55.50 75.57
C ALA A 836 27.01 -54.51 74.39
N LEU A 837 26.23 -54.69 73.33
CA LEU A 837 26.19 -53.76 72.20
C LEU A 837 25.69 -52.37 72.65
N ASN A 838 24.56 -52.33 73.37
CA ASN A 838 23.98 -51.08 73.88
C ASN A 838 24.91 -50.39 74.89
N GLN A 839 25.58 -51.14 75.76
CA GLN A 839 26.59 -50.60 76.67
C GLN A 839 27.77 -49.98 75.90
N LYS A 840 28.29 -50.65 74.86
CA LYS A 840 29.43 -50.14 74.08
C LYS A 840 29.04 -48.93 73.21
N VAL A 841 27.82 -48.91 72.67
CA VAL A 841 27.23 -47.75 71.98
C VAL A 841 27.10 -46.56 72.92
N ALA A 842 26.64 -46.77 74.16
CA ALA A 842 26.56 -45.71 75.18
C ALA A 842 27.95 -45.16 75.56
N GLU A 843 28.96 -46.03 75.70
CA GLU A 843 30.35 -45.63 75.94
C GLU A 843 30.91 -44.74 74.81
N ILE A 844 30.74 -45.15 73.55
CA ILE A 844 31.21 -44.38 72.38
C ILE A 844 30.46 -43.03 72.29
N ASN A 845 29.14 -43.03 72.53
CA ASN A 845 28.33 -41.81 72.55
C ASN A 845 28.80 -40.84 73.64
N ALA A 846 29.12 -41.33 74.85
CA ALA A 846 29.65 -40.50 75.93
C ALA A 846 31.07 -39.96 75.60
N ALA A 847 31.97 -40.84 75.13
CA ALA A 847 33.38 -40.51 74.92
C ALA A 847 33.64 -39.63 73.68
N TYR A 848 32.83 -39.76 72.63
CA TYR A 848 33.02 -39.06 71.35
C TYR A 848 31.95 -37.97 71.11
N PHE A 849 30.66 -38.35 71.07
CA PHE A 849 29.56 -37.47 70.65
C PHE A 849 28.98 -36.56 71.74
N ARG A 850 29.26 -36.84 73.02
CA ARG A 850 28.76 -36.06 74.17
C ARG A 850 29.87 -35.53 75.09
N LYS A 851 31.13 -35.78 74.74
CA LYS A 851 32.29 -35.19 75.42
C LYS A 851 32.23 -33.66 75.30
N GLU A 852 32.44 -32.97 76.41
CA GLU A 852 32.45 -31.51 76.45
C GLU A 852 33.52 -30.94 75.49
N GLY A 853 33.15 -29.91 74.72
CA GLY A 853 34.02 -29.33 73.69
C GLY A 853 34.20 -30.15 72.40
N SER A 854 33.60 -31.34 72.28
CA SER A 854 33.69 -32.17 71.06
C SER A 854 33.11 -31.49 69.80
N GLY A 855 32.11 -30.62 70.00
CA GLY A 855 31.42 -29.90 68.91
C GLY A 855 30.23 -30.66 68.30
N TYR A 856 30.00 -31.90 68.71
CA TYR A 856 28.78 -32.66 68.38
C TYR A 856 27.68 -32.39 69.41
N ARG A 857 26.43 -32.49 68.99
CA ARG A 857 25.25 -32.18 69.81
C ARG A 857 24.09 -33.13 69.55
N PHE A 858 23.93 -33.59 68.31
CA PHE A 858 22.81 -34.42 67.86
C PHE A 858 23.26 -35.72 67.19
N ASP A 859 24.41 -35.71 66.51
CA ASP A 859 25.08 -36.91 66.01
C ASP A 859 25.23 -37.94 67.15
N ARG A 860 24.96 -39.22 66.85
CA ARG A 860 24.97 -40.33 67.82
C ARG A 860 24.98 -41.68 67.11
N LEU A 861 25.42 -42.71 67.82
CA LEU A 861 25.18 -44.12 67.48
C LEU A 861 23.89 -44.64 68.11
N ASP A 862 23.17 -45.47 67.36
CA ASP A 862 21.89 -46.09 67.69
C ASP A 862 21.96 -47.56 67.24
N GLY A 863 22.40 -48.44 68.15
CA GLY A 863 22.82 -49.80 67.82
C GLY A 863 23.95 -49.83 66.77
N LYS A 864 23.70 -50.53 65.65
CA LYS A 864 24.60 -50.55 64.47
C LYS A 864 24.24 -49.47 63.42
N THR A 865 23.64 -48.36 63.85
CA THR A 865 23.25 -47.22 63.01
C THR A 865 23.93 -45.95 63.48
N TYR A 866 24.49 -45.16 62.57
CA TYR A 866 24.91 -43.79 62.84
C TYR A 866 23.78 -42.83 62.45
N ARG A 867 23.34 -42.01 63.40
CA ARG A 867 22.38 -40.92 63.16
C ARG A 867 23.17 -39.66 62.82
N LEU A 868 23.22 -39.31 61.53
CA LEU A 868 23.85 -38.09 61.04
C LEU A 868 22.83 -36.95 61.05
N SER A 869 23.12 -35.87 61.76
CA SER A 869 22.30 -34.66 61.88
C SER A 869 22.76 -33.57 60.91
N LYS A 870 21.79 -32.94 60.22
CA LYS A 870 22.04 -31.73 59.43
C LYS A 870 22.71 -30.61 60.25
N TYR A 871 22.35 -30.44 61.52
CA TYR A 871 22.91 -29.35 62.34
C TYR A 871 24.40 -29.55 62.62
N ASP A 872 24.80 -30.74 63.11
CA ASP A 872 26.19 -31.02 63.46
C ASP A 872 27.09 -31.03 62.21
N LEU A 873 26.57 -31.51 61.08
CA LEU A 873 27.19 -31.39 59.77
C LEU A 873 27.47 -29.92 59.39
N LEU A 874 26.45 -29.05 59.42
CA LEU A 874 26.61 -27.64 59.10
C LEU A 874 27.54 -26.93 60.11
N MET A 875 27.57 -27.36 61.37
CA MET A 875 28.53 -26.86 62.37
C MET A 875 29.98 -27.31 62.09
N ARG A 876 30.22 -28.55 61.63
CA ARG A 876 31.54 -28.99 61.14
C ARG A 876 31.98 -28.16 59.94
N MET A 877 31.10 -27.95 58.96
CA MET A 877 31.35 -27.10 57.80
C MET A 877 31.67 -25.67 58.22
N LYS A 878 30.88 -25.08 59.13
CA LYS A 878 31.11 -23.74 59.70
C LYS A 878 32.52 -23.61 60.27
N LYS A 879 32.92 -24.53 61.15
CA LYS A 879 34.25 -24.54 61.79
C LYS A 879 35.37 -24.65 60.76
N ARG A 880 35.21 -25.48 59.72
CA ARG A 880 36.17 -25.65 58.62
C ARG A 880 36.28 -24.39 57.75
N ILE A 881 35.15 -23.75 57.42
CA ILE A 881 35.11 -22.55 56.59
C ILE A 881 35.71 -21.34 57.32
N GLU A 882 35.34 -21.11 58.59
CA GLU A 882 35.89 -20.00 59.40
C GLU A 882 37.35 -20.22 59.80
N GLY A 883 37.80 -21.48 59.87
CA GLY A 883 39.21 -21.85 60.02
C GLY A 883 40.05 -21.69 58.74
N ASP A 884 39.44 -21.34 57.60
CA ASP A 884 40.07 -21.13 56.29
C ASP A 884 41.00 -22.28 55.83
N ILE A 885 40.56 -23.54 56.03
CA ILE A 885 41.28 -24.76 55.65
C ILE A 885 41.64 -24.83 54.16
N PHE A 886 41.03 -23.97 53.34
CA PHE A 886 41.19 -23.90 51.89
C PHE A 886 42.46 -23.20 51.44
N THR A 887 43.22 -22.59 52.36
CA THR A 887 44.50 -21.91 52.06
C THR A 887 45.67 -22.87 51.90
N GLN A 888 45.53 -24.11 52.39
CA GLN A 888 46.53 -25.17 52.28
C GLN A 888 45.97 -26.26 51.36
N PRO A 889 46.38 -26.31 50.08
CA PRO A 889 45.90 -27.34 49.17
C PRO A 889 46.44 -28.71 49.56
N THR A 890 45.60 -29.73 49.44
CA THR A 890 46.04 -31.12 49.45
C THR A 890 46.85 -31.48 48.20
N GLU A 891 47.66 -32.53 48.28
CA GLU A 891 48.31 -33.14 47.11
C GLU A 891 47.31 -33.59 46.05
N ARG A 892 46.05 -33.87 46.45
CA ARG A 892 44.97 -34.17 45.51
C ARG A 892 44.43 -32.93 44.83
N GLU A 893 44.23 -31.82 45.55
CA GLU A 893 43.89 -30.54 44.91
C GLU A 893 44.97 -30.10 43.92
N LYS A 894 46.26 -30.22 44.26
CA LYS A 894 47.36 -29.93 43.31
C LYS A 894 47.29 -30.80 42.06
N ARG A 895 47.09 -32.12 42.23
CA ARG A 895 46.93 -33.05 41.10
C ARG A 895 45.75 -32.70 40.19
N VAL A 896 44.63 -32.27 40.77
CA VAL A 896 43.36 -32.07 40.04
C VAL A 896 43.22 -30.67 39.43
N TYR A 897 43.74 -29.64 40.10
CA TYR A 897 43.61 -28.24 39.70
C TYR A 897 44.95 -27.62 39.21
N GLY A 898 46.07 -28.34 39.31
CA GLY A 898 47.42 -27.88 38.93
C GLY A 898 48.29 -27.53 40.15
N GLU A 899 49.62 -27.51 39.97
CA GLU A 899 50.57 -27.14 41.04
C GLU A 899 50.43 -25.65 41.44
N ASP A 900 50.20 -24.75 40.49
CA ASP A 900 49.93 -23.34 40.77
C ASP A 900 48.44 -23.10 41.06
N LEU A 901 48.10 -23.13 42.35
CA LEU A 901 46.78 -22.78 42.85
C LEU A 901 46.69 -21.35 43.39
N SER A 902 47.69 -20.50 43.16
CA SER A 902 47.75 -19.13 43.70
C SER A 902 46.51 -18.28 43.40
N ARG A 903 45.90 -18.49 42.22
CA ARG A 903 44.63 -17.86 41.81
C ARG A 903 43.44 -18.29 42.68
N LEU A 904 43.43 -19.53 43.16
CA LEU A 904 42.31 -20.16 43.87
C LEU A 904 42.47 -20.18 45.40
N LEU A 905 43.71 -20.08 45.91
CA LEU A 905 44.06 -20.15 47.34
C LEU A 905 43.97 -18.80 48.08
N ARG A 906 43.51 -17.73 47.44
CA ARG A 906 43.53 -16.38 48.02
C ARG A 906 42.71 -16.34 49.33
N ARG A 907 43.36 -15.87 50.41
CA ARG A 907 42.86 -15.90 51.80
C ARG A 907 41.60 -15.04 51.99
N ARG A 908 40.60 -15.53 52.72
CA ARG A 908 39.31 -14.81 52.90
C ARG A 908 38.85 -14.79 54.34
N ARG A 909 38.19 -13.71 54.76
CA ARG A 909 37.49 -13.65 56.04
C ARG A 909 36.02 -13.99 55.84
N VAL A 910 35.74 -15.29 55.69
CA VAL A 910 34.36 -15.80 55.72
C VAL A 910 33.90 -15.87 57.18
N SER A 911 32.69 -15.39 57.45
CA SER A 911 32.06 -15.46 58.77
C SER A 911 30.64 -15.96 58.61
N ILE A 912 30.29 -16.98 59.37
CA ILE A 912 28.97 -17.61 59.30
C ILE A 912 28.20 -17.21 60.55
N PHE A 913 27.09 -16.51 60.36
CA PHE A 913 26.27 -15.99 61.45
C PHE A 913 25.01 -16.84 61.61
N MET A 914 24.56 -16.99 62.86
CA MET A 914 23.24 -17.52 63.16
C MET A 914 22.22 -16.39 62.99
N PRO A 915 21.16 -16.54 62.19
CA PRO A 915 20.07 -15.57 62.13
C PRO A 915 19.42 -15.33 63.51
N PRO A 916 19.02 -14.10 63.84
CA PRO A 916 18.23 -13.83 65.05
C PRO A 916 16.92 -14.63 65.05
N GLY A 917 16.54 -15.18 66.21
CA GLY A 917 15.32 -15.97 66.36
C GLY A 917 15.37 -17.38 65.77
N LEU A 918 16.53 -17.84 65.30
CA LEU A 918 16.78 -19.25 65.02
C LEU A 918 17.24 -19.93 66.32
N GLU A 919 16.30 -20.40 67.13
CA GLU A 919 16.66 -21.01 68.42
C GLU A 919 17.26 -22.40 68.23
N ARG A 920 17.95 -22.88 69.27
CA ARG A 920 18.67 -24.15 69.25
C ARG A 920 17.71 -25.30 69.01
N GLU A 921 16.50 -25.22 69.56
CA GLU A 921 15.47 -26.25 69.57
C GLU A 921 14.69 -26.29 68.23
N ASP A 922 14.54 -25.19 67.49
CA ASP A 922 13.79 -25.13 66.22
C ASP A 922 14.37 -26.03 65.12
N LEU A 923 15.69 -26.20 65.12
CA LEU A 923 16.41 -27.09 64.21
C LEU A 923 16.41 -28.56 64.70
N VAL A 924 15.96 -28.79 65.94
CA VAL A 924 15.95 -30.11 66.61
C VAL A 924 14.57 -30.74 66.52
N GLU A 925 13.49 -29.99 66.75
CA GLU A 925 12.12 -30.49 66.57
C GLU A 925 11.85 -30.92 65.13
N LYS A 926 12.53 -30.30 64.15
CA LYS A 926 12.44 -30.68 62.74
C LYS A 926 13.30 -31.90 62.36
N ALA A 927 14.00 -32.51 63.33
CA ALA A 927 14.75 -33.76 63.29
C ALA A 927 14.99 -34.37 61.89
N LEU A 928 15.82 -33.71 61.10
CA LEU A 928 16.43 -34.30 59.91
C LEU A 928 17.71 -35.04 60.36
N ASP A 929 17.58 -36.09 61.18
CA ASP A 929 18.64 -37.06 61.43
C ASP A 929 18.43 -38.32 60.60
N ASN A 930 19.26 -38.49 59.57
CA ASN A 930 19.15 -39.61 58.64
C ASN A 930 20.06 -40.76 59.11
N PRO A 931 19.58 -42.02 59.08
CA PRO A 931 20.38 -43.17 59.48
C PRO A 931 21.37 -43.60 58.38
N VAL A 932 22.65 -43.72 58.73
CA VAL A 932 23.66 -44.49 58.01
C VAL A 932 23.79 -45.85 58.70
N TYR A 933 23.49 -46.93 58.00
CA TYR A 933 23.49 -48.30 58.51
C TYR A 933 24.87 -48.93 58.37
N PHE A 934 25.43 -49.45 59.46
CA PHE A 934 26.68 -50.19 59.42
C PHE A 934 26.45 -51.61 58.90
N ARG A 935 27.13 -51.98 57.81
CA ARG A 935 27.05 -53.30 57.15
C ARG A 935 28.37 -54.08 57.11
N GLY A 936 29.46 -53.50 57.63
CA GLY A 936 30.81 -54.10 57.60
C GLY A 936 31.62 -53.81 56.35
N ASP A 937 31.07 -53.05 55.38
CA ASP A 937 31.82 -52.45 54.29
C ASP A 937 32.02 -50.95 54.56
N ARG A 938 33.28 -50.50 54.49
CA ARG A 938 33.68 -49.11 54.79
C ARG A 938 33.33 -48.15 53.66
N GLU A 939 33.42 -48.59 52.40
CA GLU A 939 33.02 -47.78 51.25
C GLU A 939 31.50 -47.68 51.17
N GLU A 940 30.75 -48.76 51.40
CA GLU A 940 29.28 -48.72 51.43
C GLU A 940 28.77 -47.74 52.50
N PHE A 941 29.33 -47.79 53.71
CA PHE A 941 28.99 -46.87 54.80
C PHE A 941 29.27 -45.40 54.46
N ILE A 942 30.46 -45.13 53.90
CA ILE A 942 30.84 -43.78 53.45
C ILE A 942 29.92 -43.31 52.32
N ASN A 943 29.67 -44.14 51.31
CA ASN A 943 28.80 -43.81 50.17
C ASN A 943 27.36 -43.50 50.63
N GLN A 944 26.83 -44.27 51.59
CA GLN A 944 25.51 -43.99 52.15
C GLN A 944 25.48 -42.64 52.92
N GLY A 945 26.51 -42.35 53.72
CA GLY A 945 26.65 -41.04 54.37
C GLY A 945 26.78 -39.88 53.39
N MET A 946 27.55 -40.06 52.31
CA MET A 946 27.73 -39.06 51.25
C MET A 946 26.47 -38.89 50.38
N THR A 947 25.69 -39.95 50.16
CA THR A 947 24.36 -39.86 49.53
C THR A 947 23.39 -39.04 50.40
N LEU A 948 23.42 -39.21 51.73
CA LEU A 948 22.63 -38.37 52.65
C LEU A 948 23.18 -36.94 52.75
N LEU A 949 24.45 -36.72 52.42
CA LEU A 949 25.03 -35.39 52.32
C LEU A 949 24.42 -34.61 51.15
N ASN A 950 24.55 -35.08 49.90
CA ASN A 950 24.21 -34.31 48.69
C ASN A 950 23.62 -35.12 47.51
N GLY A 951 22.96 -36.24 47.80
CA GLY A 951 22.30 -37.10 46.79
C GLY A 951 20.94 -36.59 46.29
N LYS A 952 20.30 -37.35 45.38
CA LYS A 952 19.05 -36.94 44.68
C LYS A 952 17.84 -36.72 45.61
N THR A 953 17.77 -37.36 46.77
CA THR A 953 16.61 -37.26 47.69
C THR A 953 17.05 -37.23 49.15
N ARG A 954 16.32 -36.49 49.99
CA ARG A 954 16.55 -36.34 51.45
C ARG A 954 17.96 -35.87 51.85
N SER A 955 18.69 -35.23 50.94
CA SER A 955 20.03 -34.71 51.19
C SER A 955 20.02 -33.56 52.20
N PHE A 956 21.09 -33.43 52.98
CA PHE A 956 21.25 -32.33 53.93
C PHE A 956 21.67 -31.03 53.26
N ILE A 957 22.48 -31.11 52.21
CA ILE A 957 22.90 -29.98 51.38
C ILE A 957 22.47 -30.19 49.93
N GLN A 958 22.47 -29.11 49.16
CA GLN A 958 22.03 -29.02 47.77
C GLN A 958 23.07 -28.32 46.88
N TRP A 959 24.32 -28.22 47.32
CA TRP A 959 25.37 -27.46 46.62
C TRP A 959 25.53 -27.89 45.15
N HIS A 960 25.35 -29.17 44.88
CA HIS A 960 25.48 -29.76 43.54
C HIS A 960 24.36 -29.28 42.61
N GLY A 961 23.14 -29.14 43.14
CA GLY A 961 21.98 -28.57 42.45
C GLY A 961 21.98 -27.04 42.38
N GLN A 962 22.64 -26.33 43.28
CA GLN A 962 22.73 -24.86 43.24
C GLN A 962 23.83 -24.37 42.28
N ILE A 963 24.95 -25.10 42.17
CA ILE A 963 25.89 -24.96 41.04
C ILE A 963 25.22 -25.38 39.71
N ALA A 964 24.02 -25.98 39.75
CA ALA A 964 23.13 -26.24 38.60
C ALA A 964 22.15 -25.11 38.23
N GLY A 965 22.31 -23.90 38.78
CA GLY A 965 21.65 -22.70 38.26
C GLY A 965 22.16 -22.29 36.85
N GLU A 966 21.64 -22.94 35.81
CA GLU A 966 22.08 -22.78 34.42
C GLU A 966 21.39 -21.66 33.65
N SER A 967 20.24 -21.20 34.16
CA SER A 967 19.51 -20.07 33.61
C SER A 967 20.40 -18.84 33.45
N MET A 968 21.33 -18.59 34.38
CA MET A 968 22.30 -17.50 34.26
C MET A 968 23.19 -17.66 33.02
N LEU A 969 23.92 -18.77 32.88
CA LEU A 969 24.88 -18.93 31.77
C LEU A 969 24.18 -18.99 30.41
N LYS A 970 23.03 -19.67 30.31
CA LYS A 970 22.21 -19.72 29.08
C LYS A 970 21.68 -18.32 28.73
N SER A 971 21.24 -17.54 29.72
CA SER A 971 20.73 -16.19 29.49
C SER A 971 21.85 -15.19 29.20
N TYR A 972 23.00 -15.27 29.86
CA TYR A 972 24.19 -14.47 29.56
C TYR A 972 24.66 -14.68 28.11
N LEU A 973 24.73 -15.94 27.65
CA LEU A 973 25.03 -16.23 26.25
C LEU A 973 23.96 -15.66 25.32
N SER A 974 22.69 -15.65 25.72
CA SER A 974 21.60 -14.97 24.98
C SER A 974 21.81 -13.46 24.94
N THR A 975 22.11 -12.81 26.07
CA THR A 975 22.47 -11.38 26.15
C THR A 975 23.62 -11.08 25.20
N LEU A 976 24.69 -11.88 25.28
CA LEU A 976 25.90 -11.69 24.50
C LEU A 976 25.65 -11.84 22.99
N ARG A 977 24.79 -12.79 22.58
CA ARG A 977 24.31 -12.91 21.20
C ARG A 977 23.53 -11.69 20.74
N GLU A 978 22.64 -11.14 21.57
CA GLU A 978 21.88 -9.93 21.24
C GLU A 978 22.81 -8.74 20.96
N PHE A 979 23.82 -8.51 21.82
CA PHE A 979 24.87 -7.50 21.57
C PHE A 979 25.77 -7.85 20.35
N TYR A 980 26.11 -9.12 20.13
CA TYR A 980 26.86 -9.56 18.96
C TYR A 980 26.13 -9.25 17.64
N LEU A 981 24.83 -9.53 17.59
CA LEU A 981 23.96 -9.30 16.42
C LEU A 981 23.62 -7.82 16.21
N MET A 982 23.62 -7.01 17.27
CA MET A 982 23.50 -5.55 17.19
C MET A 982 24.73 -4.90 16.52
N GLY A 983 25.90 -5.54 16.60
CA GLY A 983 27.14 -5.13 15.95
C GLY A 983 27.88 -3.99 16.66
N LYS A 984 28.76 -3.31 15.90
CA LYS A 984 29.62 -2.22 16.38
C LYS A 984 28.80 -1.01 16.85
N VAL A 985 29.17 -0.48 18.02
CA VAL A 985 28.63 0.77 18.58
C VAL A 985 29.78 1.76 18.75
N ALA A 986 29.79 2.81 17.95
CA ALA A 986 30.78 3.88 18.06
C ALA A 986 30.48 4.79 19.26
N ILE A 987 31.50 5.10 20.05
CA ILE A 987 31.41 6.01 21.18
C ILE A 987 32.43 7.15 20.98
N SER A 988 31.92 8.38 20.95
CA SER A 988 32.74 9.58 20.98
C SER A 988 33.48 9.68 22.32
N LYS A 989 34.81 9.86 22.28
CA LYS A 989 35.61 10.21 23.46
C LYS A 989 35.12 11.55 24.02
N GLU A 990 34.72 11.56 25.29
CA GLU A 990 34.24 12.76 25.97
C GLU A 990 35.38 13.78 26.13
N GLY A 991 35.15 15.03 25.74
CA GLY A 991 36.11 16.14 25.88
C GLY A 991 36.91 16.53 24.64
N CYS A 992 36.73 15.88 23.48
CA CYS A 992 37.43 16.27 22.26
C CYS A 992 36.66 17.31 21.42
N THR A 993 37.17 18.54 21.36
CA THR A 993 36.68 19.62 20.47
C THR A 993 37.77 20.02 19.47
N GLY A 994 37.51 19.89 18.16
CA GLY A 994 38.32 20.51 17.10
C GLY A 994 39.15 19.59 16.19
N ALA A 995 39.04 18.26 16.30
CA ALA A 995 39.67 17.30 15.40
C ALA A 995 38.75 16.06 15.20
N PRO A 996 38.87 15.31 14.09
CA PRO A 996 38.19 14.02 13.95
C PRO A 996 38.62 13.10 15.08
N CYS A 997 37.68 12.80 15.96
CA CYS A 997 37.93 12.03 17.16
C CYS A 997 38.09 10.55 16.79
N GLU A 998 39.12 9.90 17.35
CA GLU A 998 39.24 8.45 17.25
C GLU A 998 38.14 7.82 18.12
N GLU A 999 37.05 7.40 17.49
CA GLU A 999 35.88 6.80 18.15
C GLU A 999 36.26 5.46 18.79
N ASP A 1000 35.94 5.30 20.08
CA ASP A 1000 36.07 4.00 20.74
C ASP A 1000 34.90 3.11 20.30
N VAL A 1001 35.21 2.02 19.60
CA VAL A 1001 34.19 1.07 19.14
C VAL A 1001 33.96 0.02 20.21
N LEU A 1002 32.76 0.00 20.79
CA LEU A 1002 32.31 -1.13 21.60
C LEU A 1002 31.65 -2.17 20.70
N GLU A 1003 32.18 -3.39 20.72
CA GLU A 1003 31.54 -4.55 20.12
C GLU A 1003 31.78 -5.81 20.96
N VAL A 1004 30.86 -6.77 20.82
CA VAL A 1004 31.13 -8.17 21.13
C VAL A 1004 31.69 -8.79 19.85
N SER A 1005 32.88 -9.39 19.90
CA SER A 1005 33.47 -10.09 18.74
C SER A 1005 32.97 -11.53 18.61
N ALA A 1006 33.18 -12.16 17.46
CA ALA A 1006 32.90 -13.59 17.28
C ALA A 1006 33.72 -14.44 18.25
N LEU A 1007 34.96 -14.04 18.52
CA LEU A 1007 35.84 -14.71 19.48
C LEU A 1007 35.29 -14.63 20.91
N ASP A 1008 34.75 -13.48 21.33
CA ASP A 1008 34.14 -13.30 22.65
C ASP A 1008 32.93 -14.23 22.85
N MET A 1009 32.10 -14.36 21.81
CA MET A 1009 30.98 -15.32 21.81
C MET A 1009 31.46 -16.77 21.95
N ILE A 1010 32.49 -17.14 21.18
CA ILE A 1010 33.04 -18.50 21.16
C ILE A 1010 33.73 -18.82 22.48
N GLU A 1011 34.53 -17.91 23.04
CA GLU A 1011 35.25 -18.12 24.31
C GLU A 1011 34.26 -18.19 25.49
N ALA A 1012 33.28 -17.29 25.55
CA ALA A 1012 32.22 -17.32 26.56
C ALA A 1012 31.45 -18.64 26.52
N TYR A 1013 31.15 -19.15 25.32
CA TYR A 1013 30.49 -20.43 25.14
C TYR A 1013 31.37 -21.60 25.56
N ILE A 1014 32.61 -21.70 25.05
CA ILE A 1014 33.59 -22.74 25.41
C ILE A 1014 33.76 -22.80 26.94
N ARG A 1015 33.93 -21.66 27.59
CA ARG A 1015 34.11 -21.58 29.05
C ARG A 1015 32.85 -21.97 29.80
N SER A 1016 31.67 -21.56 29.33
CA SER A 1016 30.38 -21.98 29.89
C SER A 1016 30.23 -23.51 29.83
N VAL A 1017 30.46 -24.12 28.67
CA VAL A 1017 30.42 -25.58 28.46
C VAL A 1017 31.45 -26.29 29.34
N ALA A 1018 32.71 -25.84 29.33
CA ALA A 1018 33.81 -26.38 30.13
C ALA A 1018 33.59 -26.27 31.65
N SER A 1019 32.63 -25.46 32.11
CA SER A 1019 32.26 -25.39 33.53
C SER A 1019 31.33 -26.52 34.00
N TYR A 1020 30.74 -27.28 33.06
CA TYR A 1020 29.92 -28.46 33.35
C TYR A 1020 30.76 -29.74 33.38
N SER A 1021 32.02 -29.71 32.91
CA SER A 1021 32.98 -30.80 33.06
C SER A 1021 33.22 -31.18 34.52
N MET A 1022 33.57 -32.43 34.73
CA MET A 1022 33.80 -33.10 36.00
C MET A 1022 35.25 -33.54 36.11
N ASN A 1023 35.97 -32.98 37.07
CA ASN A 1023 37.31 -33.43 37.40
C ASN A 1023 37.29 -34.72 38.25
N GLU A 1024 38.46 -35.18 38.72
CA GLU A 1024 38.58 -36.42 39.52
C GLU A 1024 37.70 -36.40 40.80
N PHE A 1025 37.62 -35.24 41.48
CA PHE A 1025 36.72 -35.08 42.63
C PHE A 1025 35.27 -35.23 42.21
N ASP A 1026 34.87 -34.52 41.17
CA ASP A 1026 33.49 -34.46 40.72
C ASP A 1026 32.96 -35.84 40.28
N LEU A 1027 33.83 -36.66 39.67
CA LEU A 1027 33.56 -38.08 39.33
C LEU A 1027 33.33 -38.95 40.58
N GLN A 1028 34.23 -38.85 41.57
CA GLN A 1028 34.07 -39.60 42.82
C GLN A 1028 32.79 -39.17 43.54
N ASN A 1029 32.61 -37.86 43.72
CA ASN A 1029 31.44 -37.29 44.38
C ASN A 1029 30.14 -37.70 43.67
N ALA A 1030 30.11 -37.72 42.34
CA ALA A 1030 28.96 -38.17 41.58
C ALA A 1030 28.58 -39.63 41.91
N LYS A 1031 29.56 -40.53 41.89
CA LYS A 1031 29.40 -41.96 42.27
C LYS A 1031 28.92 -42.10 43.72
N GLU A 1032 29.52 -41.38 44.66
CA GLU A 1032 29.20 -41.45 46.10
C GLU A 1032 27.84 -40.83 46.47
N PHE A 1033 27.36 -39.84 45.70
CA PHE A 1033 26.06 -39.19 45.90
C PHE A 1033 24.90 -39.92 45.19
N GLY A 1034 25.18 -40.96 44.40
CA GLY A 1034 24.17 -41.61 43.55
C GLY A 1034 23.61 -40.67 42.46
N VAL A 1035 24.47 -39.78 41.93
CA VAL A 1035 24.12 -38.85 40.85
C VAL A 1035 24.94 -39.15 39.61
N ASP A 1036 24.36 -38.85 38.45
CA ASP A 1036 24.90 -39.23 37.15
C ASP A 1036 25.99 -38.23 36.67
N GLY A 1037 26.47 -37.36 37.57
CA GLY A 1037 27.38 -36.27 37.29
C GLY A 1037 26.84 -34.92 37.74
N LYS A 1038 27.44 -33.81 37.27
CA LYS A 1038 27.04 -32.44 37.63
C LYS A 1038 25.60 -32.08 37.23
N ARG A 1039 25.02 -32.79 36.27
CA ARG A 1039 23.64 -32.62 35.77
C ARG A 1039 23.02 -33.98 35.45
N ALA A 1040 21.70 -34.00 35.36
CA ALA A 1040 20.96 -35.12 34.75
C ALA A 1040 21.20 -35.16 33.23
N LYS A 1041 21.04 -36.35 32.63
CA LYS A 1041 21.25 -36.59 31.18
C LYS A 1041 20.50 -35.60 30.29
N ALA A 1042 19.24 -35.36 30.62
CA ALA A 1042 18.31 -34.49 29.90
C ALA A 1042 18.79 -33.05 29.70
N PHE A 1043 19.69 -32.54 30.54
CA PHE A 1043 20.33 -31.25 30.30
C PHE A 1043 21.24 -31.27 29.06
N PHE A 1044 22.11 -32.27 28.97
CA PHE A 1044 23.04 -32.41 27.85
C PHE A 1044 22.33 -32.77 26.54
N GLU A 1045 21.16 -33.40 26.61
CA GLU A 1045 20.26 -33.70 25.49
C GLU A 1045 19.69 -32.45 24.78
N GLU A 1046 19.69 -31.27 25.41
CA GLU A 1046 19.38 -30.02 24.70
C GLU A 1046 20.59 -29.37 24.00
N MET A 1047 21.82 -29.72 24.43
CA MET A 1047 23.06 -29.04 24.02
C MET A 1047 23.87 -29.80 22.98
N ILE A 1048 24.10 -31.10 23.20
CA ILE A 1048 25.09 -31.90 22.45
C ILE A 1048 24.63 -33.32 22.10
N PHE A 1049 23.36 -33.66 22.30
CA PHE A 1049 22.75 -34.88 21.76
C PHE A 1049 21.45 -34.55 21.02
N GLU A 1050 21.01 -35.45 20.15
CA GLU A 1050 19.67 -35.41 19.58
C GLU A 1050 18.62 -35.92 20.58
N LYS A 1051 17.34 -35.72 20.27
CA LYS A 1051 16.21 -36.12 21.13
C LYS A 1051 16.09 -37.63 21.36
N ASP A 1052 16.79 -38.43 20.56
CA ASP A 1052 16.87 -39.89 20.74
C ASP A 1052 17.93 -40.30 21.78
N SER A 1053 18.70 -39.34 22.28
CA SER A 1053 19.80 -39.51 23.22
C SER A 1053 20.91 -40.46 22.75
N MET A 1054 21.00 -40.71 21.45
CA MET A 1054 21.91 -41.67 20.81
C MET A 1054 22.91 -40.96 19.88
N GLN A 1055 22.44 -40.00 19.07
CA GLN A 1055 23.31 -39.22 18.19
C GLN A 1055 23.91 -38.02 18.92
N ARG A 1056 25.24 -37.87 18.83
CA ARG A 1056 26.00 -36.75 19.41
C ARG A 1056 26.13 -35.61 18.40
N LEU A 1057 25.86 -34.39 18.84
CA LEU A 1057 25.95 -33.18 18.02
C LEU A 1057 27.33 -32.49 18.17
N PRO A 1058 27.75 -31.70 17.15
CA PRO A 1058 28.94 -30.85 17.19
C PRO A 1058 28.97 -29.90 18.40
N LEU A 1059 30.16 -29.60 18.92
CA LEU A 1059 30.34 -28.78 20.13
C LEU A 1059 29.63 -27.41 20.03
N PHE A 1060 29.69 -26.75 18.87
CA PHE A 1060 29.09 -25.44 18.65
C PHE A 1060 27.63 -25.48 18.18
N PHE A 1061 27.03 -26.66 18.00
CA PHE A 1061 25.70 -26.80 17.42
C PHE A 1061 24.63 -25.94 18.10
N SER A 1062 24.54 -25.97 19.44
CA SER A 1062 23.52 -25.18 20.14
C SER A 1062 23.76 -23.67 20.00
N LEU A 1063 25.02 -23.22 19.99
CA LEU A 1063 25.35 -21.81 19.77
C LEU A 1063 25.02 -21.36 18.34
N MET A 1064 25.24 -22.20 17.33
CA MET A 1064 24.88 -21.90 15.94
C MET A 1064 23.36 -21.81 15.77
N LYS A 1065 22.64 -22.83 16.27
CA LYS A 1065 21.17 -22.93 16.26
C LYS A 1065 20.51 -21.76 16.98
N ASP A 1066 20.97 -21.41 18.18
CA ASP A 1066 20.43 -20.29 18.93
C ASP A 1066 20.75 -18.94 18.24
N SER A 1067 21.95 -18.76 17.69
CA SER A 1067 22.31 -17.54 16.95
C SER A 1067 21.41 -17.33 15.73
N VAL A 1068 21.13 -18.39 14.96
CA VAL A 1068 20.20 -18.33 13.81
C VAL A 1068 18.77 -18.03 14.24
N LYS A 1069 18.31 -18.63 15.36
CA LYS A 1069 16.99 -18.40 15.93
C LYS A 1069 16.83 -16.94 16.39
N ASP A 1070 17.77 -16.45 17.20
CA ASP A 1070 17.71 -15.10 17.77
C ASP A 1070 17.81 -14.04 16.67
N ALA A 1071 18.64 -14.28 15.65
CA ALA A 1071 18.80 -13.41 14.48
C ALA A 1071 17.56 -13.29 13.58
N LYS A 1072 16.58 -14.20 13.67
CA LYS A 1072 15.32 -14.20 12.88
C LYS A 1072 15.56 -14.10 11.36
N ILE A 1073 16.53 -14.85 10.83
CA ILE A 1073 16.94 -14.77 9.41
C ILE A 1073 16.08 -15.60 8.43
N LYS A 1074 15.12 -16.37 8.93
CA LYS A 1074 14.31 -17.28 8.11
C LYS A 1074 13.47 -16.50 7.10
N LEU A 1075 13.46 -16.96 5.84
CA LEU A 1075 12.79 -16.27 4.74
C LEU A 1075 11.25 -16.29 4.83
N ASP A 1076 10.68 -17.16 5.67
CA ASP A 1076 9.25 -17.36 5.91
C ASP A 1076 8.75 -16.81 7.26
N GLN A 1077 9.62 -16.18 8.05
CA GLN A 1077 9.30 -15.68 9.40
C GLN A 1077 9.65 -14.20 9.56
N ALA A 1078 8.84 -13.45 10.29
CA ALA A 1078 9.06 -12.02 10.51
C ALA A 1078 10.44 -11.73 11.14
N GLY A 1079 11.22 -10.91 10.45
CA GLY A 1079 12.61 -10.60 10.79
C GLY A 1079 13.30 -9.85 9.64
N PRO A 1080 14.52 -9.33 9.86
CA PRO A 1080 15.16 -8.37 8.94
C PRO A 1080 15.38 -8.92 7.52
N VAL A 1081 15.62 -10.22 7.38
CA VAL A 1081 15.83 -10.87 6.08
C VAL A 1081 14.50 -11.09 5.35
N ASN A 1082 13.44 -11.51 6.04
CA ASN A 1082 12.10 -11.63 5.45
C ASN A 1082 11.49 -10.26 5.09
N GLU A 1083 11.70 -9.23 5.91
CA GLU A 1083 11.27 -7.86 5.62
C GLU A 1083 11.93 -7.35 4.32
N ALA A 1084 13.25 -7.47 4.20
CA ALA A 1084 13.98 -7.10 2.99
C ALA A 1084 13.61 -7.97 1.77
N LEU A 1085 13.41 -9.28 1.95
CA LEU A 1085 12.98 -10.17 0.87
C LEU A 1085 11.57 -9.80 0.38
N THR A 1086 10.62 -9.63 1.30
CA THR A 1086 9.23 -9.25 0.98
C THR A 1086 9.23 -7.92 0.25
N PHE A 1087 10.03 -6.94 0.69
CA PHE A 1087 10.16 -5.67 0.01
C PHE A 1087 10.72 -5.80 -1.42
N ALA A 1088 11.83 -6.52 -1.62
CA ALA A 1088 12.41 -6.70 -2.95
C ALA A 1088 11.44 -7.45 -3.89
N GLN A 1089 10.76 -8.49 -3.40
CA GLN A 1089 9.71 -9.19 -4.14
C GLN A 1089 8.55 -8.26 -4.49
N THR A 1090 8.08 -7.48 -3.51
CA THR A 1090 7.05 -6.45 -3.69
C THR A 1090 7.44 -5.46 -4.78
N MET A 1091 8.67 -4.92 -4.76
CA MET A 1091 9.14 -3.97 -5.77
C MET A 1091 9.30 -4.60 -7.15
N ASN A 1092 9.77 -5.85 -7.23
CA ASN A 1092 9.85 -6.61 -8.48
C ASN A 1092 8.45 -6.96 -9.05
N ASN A 1093 7.45 -7.14 -8.18
CA ASN A 1093 6.07 -7.51 -8.55
C ASN A 1093 5.15 -6.31 -8.78
N LEU A 1094 5.48 -5.13 -8.26
CA LEU A 1094 4.66 -3.91 -8.31
C LEU A 1094 4.37 -3.40 -9.72
N GLY A 1095 5.13 -3.87 -10.71
CA GLY A 1095 4.97 -3.51 -12.10
C GLY A 1095 5.51 -2.12 -12.41
N VAL A 1096 4.83 -1.39 -13.29
CA VAL A 1096 5.24 -0.05 -13.73
C VAL A 1096 4.58 0.99 -12.82
N PHE A 1097 5.34 1.92 -12.24
CA PHE A 1097 4.74 3.08 -11.59
C PHE A 1097 4.17 4.03 -12.64
N VAL A 1098 3.00 4.60 -12.38
CA VAL A 1098 2.40 5.62 -13.28
C VAL A 1098 3.34 6.83 -13.38
N PHE A 1099 3.91 7.23 -12.24
CA PHE A 1099 4.95 8.24 -12.10
C PHE A 1099 6.13 7.58 -11.37
N GLU A 1100 7.27 7.42 -12.04
CA GLU A 1100 8.43 6.74 -11.43
C GLU A 1100 8.92 7.48 -10.17
N PRO A 1101 9.06 6.79 -9.02
CA PRO A 1101 9.66 7.37 -7.83
C PRO A 1101 11.08 7.89 -8.12
N TRP A 1102 11.46 8.92 -7.39
CA TRP A 1102 12.80 9.51 -7.49
C TRP A 1102 13.88 8.49 -7.14
N ASP A 1103 15.04 8.62 -7.79
CA ASP A 1103 16.09 7.60 -7.74
C ASP A 1103 16.76 7.56 -6.35
N GLU A 1104 16.83 8.70 -5.67
CA GLU A 1104 17.23 8.86 -4.27
C GLU A 1104 16.28 8.14 -3.31
N VAL A 1105 14.98 8.13 -3.59
CA VAL A 1105 13.97 7.43 -2.77
C VAL A 1105 14.13 5.91 -2.93
N LYS A 1106 14.26 5.44 -4.18
CA LYS A 1106 14.52 4.02 -4.45
C LYS A 1106 15.83 3.58 -3.82
N GLU A 1107 16.89 4.38 -3.92
CA GLU A 1107 18.18 4.10 -3.31
C GLU A 1107 18.13 4.06 -1.79
N SER A 1108 17.48 5.01 -1.12
CA SER A 1108 17.40 5.05 0.35
C SER A 1108 16.66 3.84 0.93
N VAL A 1109 15.50 3.45 0.37
CA VAL A 1109 14.78 2.25 0.84
C VAL A 1109 15.59 0.98 0.55
N ARG A 1110 16.21 0.89 -0.62
CA ARG A 1110 17.10 -0.22 -1.01
C ARG A 1110 18.29 -0.35 -0.05
N VAL A 1111 18.99 0.76 0.21
CA VAL A 1111 20.18 0.80 1.05
C VAL A 1111 19.87 0.48 2.51
N ASN A 1112 18.84 1.09 3.10
CA ASN A 1112 18.59 0.94 4.54
C ASN A 1112 18.12 -0.48 4.91
N TYR A 1113 17.19 -1.05 4.14
CA TYR A 1113 16.71 -2.42 4.38
C TYR A 1113 17.75 -3.47 3.99
N GLY A 1114 18.45 -3.27 2.86
CA GLY A 1114 19.52 -4.15 2.41
C GLY A 1114 20.67 -4.23 3.42
N LYS A 1115 21.20 -3.07 3.86
CA LYS A 1115 22.27 -3.01 4.87
C LYS A 1115 21.91 -3.75 6.15
N ARG A 1116 20.65 -3.65 6.62
CA ARG A 1116 20.22 -4.32 7.85
C ARG A 1116 20.11 -5.84 7.70
N ALA A 1117 19.57 -6.34 6.58
CA ALA A 1117 19.56 -7.77 6.29
C ALA A 1117 20.99 -8.33 6.14
N HIS A 1118 21.85 -7.63 5.40
CA HIS A 1118 23.25 -8.00 5.23
C HIS A 1118 24.02 -8.02 6.54
N ARG A 1119 23.95 -6.96 7.36
CA ARG A 1119 24.61 -6.93 8.68
C ARG A 1119 24.33 -8.18 9.51
N VAL A 1120 23.08 -8.66 9.55
CA VAL A 1120 22.71 -9.83 10.35
C VAL A 1120 23.23 -11.14 9.72
N LEU A 1121 23.13 -11.30 8.40
CA LEU A 1121 23.66 -12.47 7.69
C LEU A 1121 25.19 -12.55 7.76
N ASP A 1122 25.87 -11.41 7.59
CA ASP A 1122 27.32 -11.30 7.60
C ASP A 1122 27.89 -11.55 9.00
N ARG A 1123 27.20 -11.11 10.07
CA ARG A 1123 27.59 -11.45 11.45
C ARG A 1123 27.43 -12.94 11.77
N LEU A 1124 26.37 -13.59 11.29
CA LEU A 1124 26.28 -15.06 11.45
C LEU A 1124 27.37 -15.78 10.64
N HIS A 1125 27.69 -15.28 9.44
CA HIS A 1125 28.75 -15.83 8.60
C HIS A 1125 30.15 -15.63 9.22
N GLU A 1126 30.43 -14.45 9.79
CA GLU A 1126 31.62 -14.14 10.59
C GLU A 1126 31.74 -15.15 11.74
N LEU A 1127 30.71 -15.26 12.60
CA LEU A 1127 30.69 -16.18 13.74
C LEU A 1127 30.99 -17.63 13.33
N PHE A 1128 30.33 -18.13 12.28
CA PHE A 1128 30.50 -19.51 11.82
C PHE A 1128 31.87 -19.73 11.16
N THR A 1129 32.44 -18.71 10.54
CA THR A 1129 33.79 -18.75 9.96
C THR A 1129 34.84 -18.77 11.07
N THR A 1130 34.73 -17.90 12.07
CA THR A 1130 35.63 -17.91 13.24
C THR A 1130 35.53 -19.22 14.03
N MET A 1131 34.35 -19.83 14.14
CA MET A 1131 34.22 -21.18 14.70
C MET A 1131 35.02 -22.24 13.91
N LYS A 1132 34.99 -22.19 12.57
CA LYS A 1132 35.80 -23.07 11.71
C LYS A 1132 37.30 -22.77 11.81
N GLU A 1133 37.69 -21.53 12.08
CA GLU A 1133 39.09 -21.16 12.31
C GLU A 1133 39.59 -21.66 13.67
N VAL A 1134 38.78 -21.56 14.71
CA VAL A 1134 39.05 -22.14 16.05
C VAL A 1134 39.14 -23.67 15.96
N GLU A 1135 38.24 -24.32 15.21
CA GLU A 1135 38.30 -25.75 14.90
C GLU A 1135 39.60 -26.13 14.17
N LYS A 1136 39.98 -25.41 13.11
CA LYS A 1136 41.26 -25.65 12.38
C LYS A 1136 42.51 -25.36 13.21
N GLY A 1137 42.45 -24.40 14.12
CA GLY A 1137 43.52 -24.09 15.07
C GLY A 1137 43.71 -25.19 16.13
N THR A 1138 42.66 -25.95 16.40
CA THR A 1138 42.64 -27.09 17.32
C THR A 1138 43.09 -28.36 16.59
N ARG A 1139 44.42 -28.55 16.46
CA ARG A 1139 45.00 -29.68 15.70
C ARG A 1139 44.91 -31.01 16.45
N SER A 1140 44.93 -30.95 17.78
CA SER A 1140 44.71 -32.08 18.68
C SER A 1140 43.61 -31.74 19.68
N VAL A 1141 43.03 -32.77 20.30
CA VAL A 1141 42.32 -32.64 21.58
C VAL A 1141 43.15 -31.84 22.59
N ASP A 1142 44.48 -31.88 22.46
CA ASP A 1142 45.39 -31.20 23.35
C ASP A 1142 45.35 -29.68 23.36
N ASP A 1143 44.93 -29.08 22.25
CA ASP A 1143 44.83 -27.63 22.07
C ASP A 1143 43.53 -27.05 22.66
N LEU A 1144 42.57 -27.91 23.01
CA LEU A 1144 41.32 -27.51 23.68
C LEU A 1144 41.58 -27.12 25.14
N ASN A 1145 40.68 -26.28 25.67
CA ASN A 1145 40.57 -26.03 27.10
C ASN A 1145 40.62 -27.35 27.87
N THR A 1146 41.55 -27.49 28.82
CA THR A 1146 41.86 -28.76 29.49
C THR A 1146 40.66 -29.39 30.19
N ARG A 1147 39.65 -28.60 30.57
CA ARG A 1147 38.39 -29.10 31.13
C ARG A 1147 37.48 -29.74 30.09
N LEU A 1148 37.55 -29.41 28.81
CA LEU A 1148 36.81 -30.15 27.77
C LEU A 1148 37.37 -31.57 27.57
N LYS A 1149 38.62 -31.83 27.97
CA LYS A 1149 39.21 -33.19 28.02
C LYS A 1149 38.65 -34.03 29.18
N GLN A 1150 37.95 -33.42 30.13
CA GLN A 1150 37.35 -34.11 31.28
C GLN A 1150 35.93 -34.61 30.93
N PRO A 1151 35.44 -35.69 31.57
CA PRO A 1151 34.07 -36.12 31.38
C PRO A 1151 33.08 -35.11 31.97
N PHE A 1152 31.83 -35.09 31.51
CA PHE A 1152 30.78 -34.18 32.01
C PHE A 1152 29.58 -34.91 32.62
N TYR A 1153 29.46 -36.21 32.33
CA TYR A 1153 28.38 -37.09 32.76
C TYR A 1153 28.92 -38.51 32.98
N ILE A 1154 28.22 -39.32 33.78
CA ILE A 1154 28.46 -40.75 33.98
C ILE A 1154 27.22 -41.49 33.48
N GLN A 1155 27.38 -42.25 32.40
CA GLN A 1155 26.33 -43.13 31.87
C GLN A 1155 26.66 -44.59 32.21
N ASP A 1156 25.77 -45.28 32.90
CA ASP A 1156 25.92 -46.72 33.23
C ASP A 1156 27.27 -47.05 33.91
N GLY A 1157 27.75 -46.12 34.75
CA GLY A 1157 29.04 -46.20 35.44
C GLY A 1157 30.26 -45.77 34.61
N GLN A 1158 30.09 -45.46 33.33
CA GLN A 1158 31.17 -45.03 32.41
C GLN A 1158 31.21 -43.50 32.23
N PRO A 1159 32.40 -42.87 32.24
CA PRO A 1159 32.55 -41.44 32.02
C PRO A 1159 32.30 -41.04 30.55
N VAL A 1160 31.50 -39.99 30.33
CA VAL A 1160 31.17 -39.44 29.01
C VAL A 1160 31.89 -38.09 28.81
N TYR A 1161 32.68 -37.98 27.74
CA TYR A 1161 33.60 -36.85 27.47
C TYR A 1161 33.05 -35.86 26.45
N TRP A 1162 33.42 -34.56 26.54
CA TRP A 1162 33.03 -33.55 25.54
C TRP A 1162 33.63 -33.81 24.15
N TYR A 1163 34.71 -34.59 24.07
CA TYR A 1163 35.45 -34.83 22.85
C TYR A 1163 36.08 -36.25 22.87
N PRO A 1164 35.32 -37.32 22.59
CA PRO A 1164 35.80 -38.70 22.61
C PRO A 1164 36.70 -38.98 21.39
N THR A 1165 37.69 -39.87 21.52
CA THR A 1165 38.65 -40.22 20.46
C THR A 1165 37.97 -40.69 19.15
N GLY A 1166 38.35 -40.09 18.01
CA GLY A 1166 37.75 -40.35 16.69
C GLY A 1166 36.60 -39.39 16.34
N VAL A 1167 36.81 -38.09 16.55
CA VAL A 1167 35.74 -37.16 16.94
C VAL A 1167 34.97 -36.54 15.75
N PRO A 1168 33.63 -36.38 15.84
CA PRO A 1168 32.89 -35.51 14.92
C PRO A 1168 33.39 -34.06 14.97
N PRO A 1169 33.15 -33.26 13.91
CA PRO A 1169 33.56 -31.86 13.87
C PRO A 1169 32.98 -31.05 15.04
N MET A 1170 33.72 -30.01 15.46
CA MET A 1170 33.27 -29.04 16.45
C MET A 1170 32.17 -28.14 15.87
N VAL A 1171 32.20 -27.89 14.56
CA VAL A 1171 31.23 -27.10 13.80
C VAL A 1171 30.26 -28.01 13.06
N ASP A 1172 28.96 -27.72 13.15
CA ASP A 1172 27.98 -28.40 12.30
C ASP A 1172 28.06 -27.90 10.86
N GLN A 1173 28.63 -28.74 9.99
CA GLN A 1173 28.82 -28.39 8.57
C GLN A 1173 27.47 -28.19 7.87
N GLN A 1174 26.41 -28.89 8.29
CA GLN A 1174 25.08 -28.71 7.72
C GLN A 1174 24.54 -27.31 8.03
N THR A 1175 24.55 -26.85 9.29
CA THR A 1175 24.09 -25.50 9.65
C THR A 1175 24.92 -24.39 8.99
N VAL A 1176 26.22 -24.60 8.73
CA VAL A 1176 27.02 -23.63 7.93
C VAL A 1176 26.57 -23.61 6.47
N GLU A 1177 26.32 -24.77 5.88
CA GLU A 1177 25.84 -24.89 4.51
C GLU A 1177 24.40 -24.36 4.37
N ASP A 1178 23.52 -24.58 5.35
CA ASP A 1178 22.17 -24.03 5.41
C ASP A 1178 22.20 -22.49 5.47
N LEU A 1179 23.11 -21.89 6.25
CA LEU A 1179 23.29 -20.43 6.26
C LEU A 1179 23.81 -19.92 4.90
N ARG A 1180 24.72 -20.65 4.25
CA ARG A 1180 25.21 -20.31 2.91
C ARG A 1180 24.08 -20.37 1.89
N ILE A 1181 23.31 -21.47 1.87
CA ILE A 1181 22.14 -21.67 1.02
C ILE A 1181 21.11 -20.57 1.28
N LEU A 1182 20.81 -20.22 2.53
CA LEU A 1182 19.86 -19.16 2.87
C LEU A 1182 20.35 -17.79 2.39
N ARG A 1183 21.64 -17.46 2.54
CA ARG A 1183 22.22 -16.23 2.00
C ARG A 1183 22.15 -16.20 0.48
N ASP A 1184 22.50 -17.29 -0.18
CA ASP A 1184 22.53 -17.40 -1.63
C ASP A 1184 21.10 -17.37 -2.22
N ASP A 1185 20.12 -17.98 -1.54
CA ASP A 1185 18.69 -17.94 -1.86
C ASP A 1185 18.08 -16.54 -1.60
N PHE A 1186 18.50 -15.85 -0.53
CA PHE A 1186 18.16 -14.44 -0.33
C PHE A 1186 18.70 -13.56 -1.47
N VAL A 1187 19.96 -13.74 -1.86
CA VAL A 1187 20.57 -13.04 -3.02
C VAL A 1187 19.87 -13.42 -4.34
N GLN A 1188 19.48 -14.68 -4.51
CA GLN A 1188 18.78 -15.14 -5.71
C GLN A 1188 17.37 -14.54 -5.82
N LYS A 1189 16.59 -14.58 -4.73
CA LYS A 1189 15.21 -14.10 -4.68
C LYS A 1189 15.08 -12.57 -4.63
N THR A 1190 16.06 -11.87 -4.06
CA THR A 1190 16.15 -10.40 -4.15
C THR A 1190 16.78 -9.94 -5.48
N GLY A 1191 17.45 -10.83 -6.21
CA GLY A 1191 18.07 -10.52 -7.49
C GLY A 1191 19.25 -9.55 -7.33
N ASN A 1192 19.37 -8.57 -8.23
CA ASN A 1192 20.35 -7.48 -8.09
C ASN A 1192 19.85 -6.32 -7.23
N PHE A 1193 18.63 -6.41 -6.64
CA PHE A 1193 17.95 -5.27 -6.03
C PHE A 1193 18.85 -4.57 -4.99
N TYR A 1194 19.42 -5.31 -4.04
CA TYR A 1194 20.30 -4.75 -3.00
C TYR A 1194 21.78 -4.58 -3.43
N GLY A 1195 22.12 -4.68 -4.72
CA GLY A 1195 23.51 -4.68 -5.20
C GLY A 1195 24.30 -5.95 -4.85
N THR A 1196 23.62 -6.94 -4.30
CA THR A 1196 24.11 -8.21 -3.75
C THR A 1196 25.10 -8.96 -4.64
N ARG A 1197 24.85 -9.08 -5.95
CA ARG A 1197 25.78 -9.78 -6.87
C ARG A 1197 27.11 -9.06 -7.10
N LEU A 1198 27.24 -7.79 -6.73
CA LEU A 1198 28.50 -7.04 -6.80
C LEU A 1198 29.32 -7.12 -5.50
N ILE A 1199 28.70 -7.53 -4.39
CA ILE A 1199 29.31 -7.53 -3.06
C ILE A 1199 29.82 -8.92 -2.65
N VAL A 1200 29.29 -10.00 -3.22
CA VAL A 1200 29.89 -11.34 -3.06
C VAL A 1200 31.21 -11.39 -3.83
N PRO A 1201 32.39 -11.44 -3.17
CA PRO A 1201 33.63 -11.65 -3.88
C PRO A 1201 33.57 -13.03 -4.51
N THR A 1202 33.81 -13.10 -5.83
CA THR A 1202 33.89 -14.37 -6.57
C THR A 1202 35.21 -15.08 -6.26
N SER A 1203 35.30 -15.60 -5.03
CA SER A 1203 36.32 -16.55 -4.62
C SER A 1203 36.09 -17.89 -5.34
N ARG A 1204 36.68 -17.99 -6.53
CA ARG A 1204 37.05 -19.25 -7.17
C ARG A 1204 38.43 -19.68 -6.70
#